data_AF-A0A8S8XA41-F1
#
_entry.id   AF-A0A8S8XA41-F1
#
_cell.length_a   1.000
_cell.length_b   1.000
_cell.length_c   1.000
_cell.angle_alpha   90.00
_cell.angle_beta   90.00
_cell.angle_gamma   90.00
#
_symmetry.space_group_name_H-M   'P 1'
#
loop_
_entity.id
_entity.type
_entity.pdbx_description
1 polymer ?
#
loop_
_entity_poly.entity_id
_entity_poly.type
_entity_poly.pdbx_seq_one_letter_code
_entity_poly.pdbx_strand_id
1 'polypeptide(L)'
;MSLAIRTFTHDKAAPLKFGGETLFKALGHPLVAPLAAALLARLEAAGPVAFYDPDGHLESFEALYPLAKVQPAGFYVQRLEELGRSFRGAAAQPIDTIADSGVRTILLASFDGARHVQQIRHLLPQGATLIDFDAIKLPAEMLSNPQRYLDPTNFATNFALLLEDNDLHTRIVGSNYWSGYGATDPSLWCRLYDKSGKELATWNESLPGPHACWTLDSAEIRKRFGLGAFEGSLFIHAVRIKGHGVVKYAVDTYNSAGTDLSATHDANAWPADYYAGLPAPAPGERVRLWVQNSHPVSIPAGGIGFARMGSNDVAWHNQEIAPFACEAIDVASLLPNLKWPDQIEVHAGRHFVRPRYTIDYNGQNGSKGRTRIAHANVERVDLEPDANLPKLPQLGRGFLLPFPILPHADFTTEILPTPMARGQSDLPLALDIFAADGTKVAETFLGKLDRADSLAVAIGDVLNGSMEKLGGYGHAELRYDFRDGGGGDGWLHAIARYRRGKDGAAAETSFGSHIYNIAVTYRDEPQSYTGAPPGLTTRLFLRIGGSRADTMCHLIYPASKTWHPESTTSLNLFDGQAKQIASRDIKIACGGSHHFRVRSTFTADELARAGEHGYVQVRDVTCRLFGFHGLINDASGFSLDHMFGF
;
A
#
# COMPACT_ATOMS: atom_id res chain seq x y z
N MET A 1 -1.95 -9.36 -20.10
CA MET A 1 -2.55 -10.56 -19.44
C MET A 1 -2.21 -10.51 -17.96
N SER A 2 -3.14 -10.93 -17.09
CA SER A 2 -2.90 -10.97 -15.63
C SER A 2 -2.05 -12.17 -15.25
N LEU A 3 -1.14 -12.01 -14.27
CA LEU A 3 -0.38 -13.11 -13.70
C LEU A 3 -1.29 -14.02 -12.87
N ALA A 4 -1.17 -15.34 -13.05
CA ALA A 4 -1.89 -16.35 -12.28
C ALA A 4 -1.29 -16.53 -10.87
N ILE A 5 -1.15 -15.43 -10.14
CA ILE A 5 -0.65 -15.39 -8.75
C ILE A 5 -1.76 -14.96 -7.81
N ARG A 6 -1.81 -15.55 -6.62
CA ARG A 6 -2.68 -15.10 -5.54
C ARG A 6 -1.93 -14.06 -4.71
N THR A 7 -2.53 -12.89 -4.51
CA THR A 7 -1.84 -11.74 -3.86
C THR A 7 -2.43 -11.38 -2.50
N PHE A 8 -3.73 -11.60 -2.31
CA PHE A 8 -4.41 -11.46 -1.02
C PHE A 8 -5.62 -12.40 -0.94
N THR A 9 -6.12 -12.65 0.28
CA THR A 9 -7.27 -13.52 0.54
C THR A 9 -8.25 -12.89 1.49
N HIS A 10 -9.50 -12.81 1.06
CA HIS A 10 -10.67 -12.61 1.91
C HIS A 10 -11.36 -13.95 2.14
N ASP A 11 -10.64 -14.91 2.70
CA ASP A 11 -11.29 -16.11 3.20
C ASP A 11 -11.95 -15.78 4.54
N LYS A 12 -13.29 -15.76 4.57
CA LYS A 12 -14.10 -15.42 5.74
C LYS A 12 -13.84 -16.35 6.94
N ALA A 13 -13.20 -17.51 6.72
CA ALA A 13 -12.86 -18.48 7.75
C ALA A 13 -11.43 -18.40 8.28
N ALA A 14 -10.55 -17.62 7.63
CA ALA A 14 -9.15 -17.49 8.05
C ALA A 14 -8.95 -16.13 8.77
N PRO A 15 -8.30 -16.09 9.95
CA PRO A 15 -7.92 -14.82 10.54
C PRO A 15 -7.08 -14.03 9.54
N LEU A 16 -7.39 -12.75 9.35
CA LEU A 16 -6.64 -11.80 8.51
C LEU A 16 -5.14 -11.98 8.78
N LYS A 17 -4.43 -12.64 7.86
CA LYS A 17 -2.97 -12.70 7.91
C LYS A 17 -2.46 -11.37 7.41
N PHE A 18 -2.04 -10.49 8.33
CA PHE A 18 -1.43 -9.21 8.01
C PHE A 18 -0.26 -9.42 7.04
N GLY A 19 -0.36 -8.92 5.80
CA GLY A 19 0.73 -8.94 4.83
C GLY A 19 0.45 -9.58 3.46
N GLY A 20 -0.74 -10.14 3.22
CA GLY A 20 -1.11 -10.76 1.93
C GLY A 20 -0.58 -12.18 1.76
N GLU A 21 -0.74 -12.73 0.56
CA GLU A 21 -0.26 -14.08 0.27
C GLU A 21 1.26 -14.17 0.22
N THR A 22 1.81 -15.24 0.77
CA THR A 22 3.26 -15.36 0.99
C THR A 22 3.98 -15.97 -0.22
N LEU A 23 3.31 -16.85 -0.96
CA LEU A 23 3.91 -17.59 -2.08
C LEU A 23 4.47 -16.65 -3.16
N PHE A 24 3.71 -15.64 -3.60
CA PHE A 24 4.18 -14.73 -4.64
C PHE A 24 5.38 -13.89 -4.19
N LYS A 25 5.45 -13.55 -2.89
CA LYS A 25 6.61 -12.83 -2.33
C LYS A 25 7.85 -13.70 -2.29
N ALA A 26 7.67 -14.98 -1.97
CA ALA A 26 8.75 -15.96 -2.00
C ALA A 26 9.29 -16.15 -3.41
N LEU A 27 8.40 -16.47 -4.36
CA LEU A 27 8.76 -16.68 -5.75
C LEU A 27 9.28 -15.41 -6.42
N GLY A 28 8.73 -14.24 -6.08
CA GLY A 28 9.13 -12.94 -6.62
C GLY A 28 10.36 -12.33 -5.98
N HIS A 29 10.94 -12.95 -4.94
CA HIS A 29 12.09 -12.39 -4.24
C HIS A 29 13.31 -12.32 -5.18
N PRO A 30 14.06 -11.19 -5.23
CA PRO A 30 15.22 -11.02 -6.10
C PRO A 30 16.29 -12.14 -6.07
N LEU A 31 16.53 -12.72 -4.89
CA LEU A 31 17.46 -13.84 -4.73
C LEU A 31 16.93 -15.18 -5.22
N VAL A 32 15.61 -15.33 -5.38
CA VAL A 32 15.00 -16.56 -5.89
C VAL A 32 15.09 -16.63 -7.41
N ALA A 33 15.05 -15.50 -8.11
CA ALA A 33 15.13 -15.44 -9.58
C ALA A 33 16.29 -16.25 -10.19
N PRO A 34 17.57 -16.08 -9.79
CA PRO A 34 18.66 -16.90 -10.32
C PRO A 34 18.57 -18.38 -9.93
N LEU A 35 18.04 -18.70 -8.74
CA LEU A 35 17.86 -20.09 -8.29
C LEU A 35 16.78 -20.79 -9.10
N ALA A 36 15.66 -20.10 -9.36
CA ALA A 36 14.58 -20.59 -10.20
C ALA A 36 15.03 -20.78 -11.66
N ALA A 37 15.85 -19.88 -12.20
CA ALA A 37 16.45 -20.06 -13.53
C ALA A 37 17.32 -21.33 -13.59
N ALA A 38 18.12 -21.61 -12.56
CA ALA A 38 18.91 -22.84 -12.47
C ALA A 38 18.03 -24.09 -12.33
N LEU A 39 16.96 -24.02 -11.53
CA LEU A 39 15.96 -25.09 -11.42
C LEU A 39 15.30 -25.38 -12.76
N LEU A 40 14.85 -24.35 -13.49
CA LEU A 40 14.27 -24.49 -14.82
C LEU A 40 15.24 -25.16 -15.80
N ALA A 41 16.50 -24.70 -15.86
CA ALA A 41 17.51 -25.31 -16.72
C ALA A 41 17.74 -26.80 -16.39
N ARG A 42 17.71 -27.16 -15.10
CA ARG A 42 17.80 -28.55 -14.66
C ARG A 42 16.58 -29.38 -15.10
N LEU A 43 15.37 -28.82 -15.01
CA LEU A 43 14.14 -29.49 -15.43
C LEU A 43 14.09 -29.66 -16.96
N GLU A 44 14.50 -28.65 -17.73
CA GLU A 44 14.61 -28.71 -19.18
C GLU A 44 15.58 -29.81 -19.64
N ALA A 45 16.71 -29.96 -18.95
CA ALA A 45 17.71 -30.97 -19.25
C ALA A 45 17.32 -32.40 -18.80
N ALA A 46 16.31 -32.54 -17.93
CA ALA A 46 15.92 -33.83 -17.34
C ALA A 46 15.07 -34.72 -18.27
N GLY A 47 14.57 -34.17 -19.38
CA GLY A 47 13.61 -34.84 -20.26
C GLY A 47 12.16 -34.72 -19.75
N PRO A 48 11.31 -35.74 -19.92
CA PRO A 48 9.93 -35.70 -19.42
C PRO A 48 9.87 -35.57 -17.88
N VAL A 49 9.10 -34.59 -17.40
CA VAL A 49 8.90 -34.30 -15.97
C VAL A 49 7.44 -34.53 -15.57
N ALA A 50 7.20 -35.31 -14.53
CA ALA A 50 5.89 -35.33 -13.86
C ALA A 50 5.78 -34.17 -12.87
N PHE A 51 4.64 -33.51 -12.86
CA PHE A 51 4.33 -32.44 -11.92
C PHE A 51 3.45 -32.97 -10.80
N TYR A 52 3.85 -32.76 -9.55
CA TYR A 52 3.04 -33.07 -8.38
C TYR A 52 2.76 -31.77 -7.61
N ASP A 53 1.49 -31.38 -7.50
CA ASP A 53 1.06 -30.09 -6.95
C ASP A 53 0.13 -30.27 -5.74
N PRO A 54 0.64 -30.70 -4.56
CA PRO A 54 -0.19 -30.94 -3.39
C PRO A 54 -0.80 -29.66 -2.80
N ASP A 55 -0.15 -28.52 -3.01
CA ASP A 55 -0.49 -27.24 -2.39
C ASP A 55 -1.14 -26.22 -3.35
N GLY A 56 -1.24 -26.55 -4.65
CA GLY A 56 -1.76 -25.61 -5.65
C GLY A 56 -0.79 -24.49 -6.04
N HIS A 57 0.51 -24.69 -5.88
CA HIS A 57 1.54 -23.67 -6.13
C HIS A 57 2.04 -23.64 -7.57
N LEU A 58 1.83 -24.71 -8.34
CA LEU A 58 2.44 -24.88 -9.66
C LEU A 58 2.07 -23.77 -10.66
N GLU A 59 0.82 -23.32 -10.68
CA GLU A 59 0.38 -22.24 -11.58
C GLU A 59 1.02 -20.89 -11.23
N SER A 60 1.19 -20.59 -9.94
CA SER A 60 1.89 -19.36 -9.50
C SER A 60 3.38 -19.42 -9.80
N PHE A 61 3.99 -20.61 -9.75
CA PHE A 61 5.36 -20.81 -10.21
C PHE A 61 5.48 -20.57 -11.72
N GLU A 62 4.62 -21.19 -12.53
CA GLU A 62 4.58 -21.02 -13.99
C GLU A 62 4.42 -19.54 -14.40
N ALA A 63 3.56 -18.80 -13.68
CA ALA A 63 3.30 -17.39 -13.98
C ALA A 63 4.55 -16.51 -13.88
N LEU A 64 5.49 -16.83 -12.99
CA LEU A 64 6.73 -16.08 -12.79
C LEU A 64 7.93 -16.73 -13.48
N TYR A 65 7.88 -18.05 -13.68
CA TYR A 65 8.96 -18.88 -14.19
C TYR A 65 8.41 -19.89 -15.20
N PRO A 66 8.24 -19.49 -16.48
CA PRO A 66 7.56 -20.33 -17.46
C PRO A 66 8.24 -21.69 -17.71
N LEU A 67 7.49 -22.79 -17.54
CA LEU A 67 7.86 -24.17 -17.82
C LEU A 67 7.56 -24.57 -19.28
N ALA A 68 7.41 -23.59 -20.17
CA ALA A 68 7.07 -23.80 -21.57
C ALA A 68 8.02 -24.78 -22.30
N LYS A 69 9.28 -24.84 -21.87
CA LYS A 69 10.33 -25.72 -22.41
C LYS A 69 10.46 -27.05 -21.68
N VAL A 70 9.80 -27.23 -20.54
CA VAL A 70 9.78 -28.50 -19.80
C VAL A 70 8.72 -29.41 -20.42
N GLN A 71 9.12 -30.64 -20.76
CA GLN A 71 8.24 -31.64 -21.33
C GLN A 71 7.36 -32.26 -20.24
N PRO A 72 6.01 -32.08 -20.27
CA PRO A 72 5.13 -32.69 -19.27
C PRO A 72 5.02 -34.20 -19.51
N ALA A 73 5.16 -34.98 -18.44
CA ALA A 73 4.95 -36.43 -18.45
C ALA A 73 3.66 -36.85 -17.71
N GLY A 74 3.14 -35.99 -16.83
CA GLY A 74 1.92 -36.22 -16.07
C GLY A 74 1.68 -35.08 -15.07
N PHE A 75 0.45 -34.95 -14.62
CA PHE A 75 0.06 -33.99 -13.60
C PHE A 75 -0.67 -34.72 -12.47
N TYR A 76 -0.14 -34.61 -11.25
CA TYR A 76 -0.58 -35.37 -10.09
C TYR A 76 -1.01 -34.42 -8.98
N VAL A 77 -2.12 -34.76 -8.32
CA VAL A 77 -2.71 -33.97 -7.23
C VAL A 77 -3.01 -34.87 -6.03
N GLN A 78 -3.03 -34.26 -4.84
CA GLN A 78 -3.39 -34.96 -3.60
C GLN A 78 -4.88 -34.85 -3.28
N ARG A 79 -5.53 -33.74 -3.68
CA ARG A 79 -6.94 -33.45 -3.43
C ARG A 79 -7.81 -33.98 -4.55
N LEU A 80 -8.81 -34.81 -4.25
CA LEU A 80 -9.69 -35.38 -5.27
C LEU A 80 -10.58 -34.31 -5.93
N GLU A 81 -10.85 -33.21 -5.23
CA GLU A 81 -11.56 -32.04 -5.76
C GLU A 81 -10.80 -31.39 -6.93
N GLU A 82 -9.52 -31.70 -7.09
CA GLU A 82 -8.66 -31.15 -8.13
C GLU A 82 -8.55 -32.02 -9.39
N LEU A 83 -9.19 -33.19 -9.45
CA LEU A 83 -9.13 -34.09 -10.62
C LEU A 83 -9.72 -33.49 -11.91
N GLY A 84 -10.51 -32.42 -11.81
CA GLY A 84 -10.98 -31.65 -12.97
C GLY A 84 -9.95 -30.69 -13.55
N ARG A 85 -8.80 -30.49 -12.89
CA ARG A 85 -7.73 -29.59 -13.35
C ARG A 85 -6.92 -30.24 -14.49
N SER A 86 -6.24 -29.39 -15.23
CA SER A 86 -5.21 -29.81 -16.18
C SER A 86 -4.04 -28.85 -16.12
N PHE A 87 -2.82 -29.35 -16.31
CA PHE A 87 -1.63 -28.53 -16.40
C PHE A 87 -0.83 -28.93 -17.64
N ARG A 88 -0.51 -27.95 -18.49
CA ARG A 88 0.29 -28.16 -19.73
C ARG A 88 -0.25 -29.30 -20.62
N GLY A 89 -1.58 -29.44 -20.70
CA GLY A 89 -2.25 -30.47 -21.50
C GLY A 89 -2.38 -31.85 -20.82
N ALA A 90 -1.80 -32.05 -19.64
CA ALA A 90 -2.00 -33.26 -18.84
C ALA A 90 -3.18 -33.06 -17.88
N ALA A 91 -4.14 -33.99 -17.90
CA ALA A 91 -5.22 -34.04 -16.91
C ALA A 91 -4.68 -34.43 -15.53
N ALA A 92 -5.24 -33.86 -14.47
CA ALA A 92 -4.89 -34.20 -13.11
C ALA A 92 -5.21 -35.66 -12.81
N GLN A 93 -4.25 -36.37 -12.21
CA GLN A 93 -4.39 -37.73 -11.72
C GLN A 93 -4.16 -37.79 -10.21
N PRO A 94 -4.79 -38.74 -9.50
CA PRO A 94 -4.45 -39.00 -8.11
C PRO A 94 -2.96 -39.35 -7.95
N ILE A 95 -2.30 -38.84 -6.90
CA ILE A 95 -0.88 -39.10 -6.66
C ILE A 95 -0.53 -40.59 -6.49
N ASP A 96 -1.46 -41.43 -6.08
CA ASP A 96 -1.26 -42.88 -5.94
C ASP A 96 -1.12 -43.63 -7.28
N THR A 97 -1.40 -42.98 -8.42
CA THR A 97 -1.17 -43.54 -9.76
C THR A 97 0.21 -43.19 -10.34
N ILE A 98 1.04 -42.40 -9.64
CA ILE A 98 2.31 -41.90 -10.18
C ILE A 98 3.32 -43.02 -10.51
N ALA A 99 3.23 -44.16 -9.84
CA ALA A 99 4.08 -45.33 -10.11
C ALA A 99 3.96 -45.82 -11.56
N ASP A 100 2.75 -45.73 -12.13
CA ASP A 100 2.45 -46.23 -13.48
C ASP A 100 2.99 -45.33 -14.60
N SER A 101 3.49 -44.14 -14.25
CA SER A 101 3.96 -43.14 -15.20
C SER A 101 5.33 -43.47 -15.83
N GLY A 102 6.16 -44.28 -15.17
CA GLY A 102 7.51 -44.61 -15.61
C GLY A 102 8.48 -43.41 -15.67
N VAL A 103 8.13 -42.27 -15.08
CA VAL A 103 8.94 -41.05 -15.16
C VAL A 103 10.23 -41.14 -14.34
N ARG A 104 11.27 -40.49 -14.84
CA ARG A 104 12.58 -40.40 -14.16
C ARG A 104 12.78 -39.13 -13.37
N THR A 105 11.97 -38.10 -13.59
CA THR A 105 12.03 -36.83 -12.86
C THR A 105 10.64 -36.35 -12.47
N ILE A 106 10.52 -35.93 -11.22
CA ILE A 106 9.29 -35.41 -10.63
C ILE A 106 9.59 -34.03 -10.05
N LEU A 107 8.83 -33.02 -10.44
CA LEU A 107 8.78 -31.73 -9.75
C LEU A 107 7.65 -31.76 -8.72
N LEU A 108 8.00 -31.71 -7.44
CA LEU A 108 7.09 -31.44 -6.34
C LEU A 108 6.96 -29.92 -6.18
N ALA A 109 5.80 -29.36 -6.52
CA ALA A 109 5.51 -27.93 -6.40
C ALA A 109 5.17 -27.54 -4.94
N SER A 110 6.10 -27.76 -4.03
CA SER A 110 5.97 -27.48 -2.59
C SER A 110 7.29 -27.03 -2.01
N PHE A 111 7.23 -26.05 -1.12
CA PHE A 111 8.29 -25.79 -0.15
C PHE A 111 8.09 -26.69 1.07
N ASP A 112 9.16 -26.87 1.86
CA ASP A 112 9.18 -27.78 3.01
C ASP A 112 8.82 -29.23 2.60
N GLY A 113 9.27 -29.60 1.38
CA GLY A 113 8.84 -30.78 0.64
C GLY A 113 9.16 -32.11 1.32
N ALA A 114 10.15 -32.14 2.22
CA ALA A 114 10.58 -33.34 2.94
C ALA A 114 9.41 -34.12 3.58
N ARG A 115 8.39 -33.42 4.12
CA ARG A 115 7.21 -34.06 4.70
C ARG A 115 6.36 -34.77 3.64
N HIS A 116 6.08 -34.12 2.52
CA HIS A 116 5.35 -34.74 1.40
C HIS A 116 6.13 -35.93 0.85
N VAL A 117 7.43 -35.76 0.61
CA VAL A 117 8.32 -36.80 0.09
C VAL A 117 8.31 -38.04 1.00
N GLN A 118 8.40 -37.86 2.32
CA GLN A 118 8.36 -38.99 3.25
C GLN A 118 7.06 -39.79 3.15
N GLN A 119 5.93 -39.12 2.97
CA GLN A 119 4.62 -39.75 2.88
C GLN A 119 4.45 -40.56 1.59
N ILE A 120 4.90 -40.03 0.45
CA ILE A 120 4.65 -40.64 -0.86
C ILE A 120 5.82 -41.45 -1.42
N ARG A 121 6.95 -41.54 -0.71
CA ARG A 121 8.18 -42.19 -1.21
C ARG A 121 7.94 -43.59 -1.79
N HIS A 122 7.06 -44.36 -1.16
CA HIS A 122 6.72 -45.72 -1.56
C HIS A 122 5.87 -45.81 -2.83
N LEU A 123 5.29 -44.69 -3.27
CA LEU A 123 4.50 -44.57 -4.50
C LEU A 123 5.33 -44.10 -5.70
N LEU A 124 6.52 -43.52 -5.45
CA LEU A 124 7.35 -42.95 -6.52
C LEU A 124 7.94 -44.06 -7.40
N PRO A 125 8.04 -43.86 -8.73
CA PRO A 125 8.72 -44.79 -9.62
C PRO A 125 10.15 -45.07 -9.14
N GLN A 126 10.57 -46.33 -9.24
CA GLN A 126 11.90 -46.75 -8.79
C GLN A 126 13.01 -45.98 -9.54
N GLY A 127 13.91 -45.36 -8.78
CA GLY A 127 15.02 -44.58 -9.36
C GLY A 127 14.63 -43.19 -9.88
N ALA A 128 13.38 -42.75 -9.71
CA ALA A 128 12.98 -41.39 -10.04
C ALA A 128 13.71 -40.37 -9.15
N THR A 129 14.15 -39.28 -9.77
CA THR A 129 14.68 -38.10 -9.07
C THR A 129 13.53 -37.16 -8.74
N LEU A 130 13.37 -36.82 -7.47
CA LEU A 130 12.42 -35.81 -7.02
C LEU A 130 13.16 -34.49 -6.78
N ILE A 131 12.60 -33.41 -7.31
CA ILE A 131 13.06 -32.04 -7.12
C ILE A 131 11.87 -31.26 -6.54
N ASP A 132 12.08 -30.49 -5.49
CA ASP A 132 11.06 -29.65 -4.88
C ASP A 132 11.47 -28.17 -4.87
N PHE A 133 10.60 -27.29 -4.36
CA PHE A 133 10.93 -25.87 -4.26
C PHE A 133 11.94 -25.55 -3.16
N ASP A 134 12.40 -26.53 -2.35
CA ASP A 134 13.49 -26.27 -1.39
C ASP A 134 14.79 -25.89 -2.11
N ALA A 135 14.94 -26.30 -3.37
CA ALA A 135 16.04 -25.91 -4.24
C ALA A 135 16.13 -24.39 -4.52
N ILE A 136 15.04 -23.64 -4.29
CA ILE A 136 14.98 -22.20 -4.56
C ILE A 136 14.69 -21.38 -3.29
N LYS A 137 14.87 -21.97 -2.10
CA LYS A 137 14.69 -21.27 -0.83
C LYS A 137 15.69 -20.12 -0.67
N LEU A 138 15.26 -19.12 0.09
CA LEU A 138 16.18 -18.10 0.61
C LEU A 138 17.16 -18.73 1.61
N PRO A 139 18.35 -18.13 1.78
CA PRO A 139 19.29 -18.53 2.82
C PRO A 139 18.64 -18.50 4.22
N ALA A 140 19.02 -19.44 5.08
CA ALA A 140 18.40 -19.65 6.38
C ALA A 140 18.53 -18.42 7.30
N GLU A 141 19.60 -17.65 7.18
CA GLU A 141 19.87 -16.42 7.92
C GLU A 141 18.89 -15.27 7.59
N MET A 142 18.16 -15.38 6.48
CA MET A 142 17.11 -14.42 6.10
C MET A 142 15.74 -14.80 6.65
N LEU A 143 15.57 -16.01 7.21
CA LEU A 143 14.28 -16.50 7.68
C LEU A 143 14.05 -16.10 9.15
N SER A 144 12.95 -15.40 9.40
CA SER A 144 12.46 -15.07 10.75
C SER A 144 11.88 -16.31 11.46
N ASN A 145 11.25 -17.22 10.70
CA ASN A 145 10.74 -18.51 11.12
C ASN A 145 11.28 -19.62 10.21
N PRO A 146 12.41 -20.26 10.57
CA PRO A 146 13.02 -21.31 9.74
C PRO A 146 12.23 -22.62 9.70
N GLN A 147 11.21 -22.80 10.56
CA GLN A 147 10.42 -24.03 10.63
C GLN A 147 9.32 -24.13 9.57
N ARG A 148 8.96 -23.00 8.97
CA ARG A 148 7.92 -22.91 7.95
C ARG A 148 8.34 -21.86 6.94
N TYR A 149 8.75 -22.28 5.75
CA TYR A 149 9.31 -21.35 4.77
C TYR A 149 8.30 -20.26 4.38
N LEU A 150 7.07 -20.64 4.04
CA LEU A 150 5.99 -19.69 3.68
C LEU A 150 5.30 -19.04 4.90
N ASP A 151 6.00 -18.88 6.02
CA ASP A 151 5.54 -18.03 7.11
C ASP A 151 5.57 -16.55 6.67
N PRO A 152 4.51 -15.75 6.89
CA PRO A 152 4.48 -14.34 6.48
C PRO A 152 5.65 -13.52 7.04
N THR A 153 6.20 -13.87 8.21
CA THR A 153 7.34 -13.17 8.81
C THR A 153 8.67 -13.41 8.08
N ASN A 154 8.75 -14.43 7.22
CA ASN A 154 9.89 -14.67 6.34
C ASN A 154 9.89 -13.79 5.08
N PHE A 155 8.78 -13.10 4.81
CA PHE A 155 8.60 -12.30 3.59
C PHE A 155 7.94 -10.95 3.90
N ALA A 156 8.50 -10.26 4.88
CA ALA A 156 8.21 -8.86 5.12
C ALA A 156 8.89 -7.99 4.07
N THR A 157 8.29 -7.96 2.88
CA THR A 157 8.85 -7.27 1.71
C THR A 157 7.99 -6.09 1.27
N ASN A 158 8.62 -5.08 0.67
CA ASN A 158 7.95 -3.97 0.01
C ASN A 158 8.86 -3.31 -1.04
N PHE A 159 8.29 -2.52 -1.96
CA PHE A 159 9.01 -1.73 -2.95
C PHE A 159 8.80 -0.25 -2.67
N ALA A 160 9.83 0.56 -2.83
CA ALA A 160 9.75 2.02 -2.77
C ALA A 160 10.31 2.64 -4.05
N LEU A 161 9.68 3.70 -4.56
CA LEU A 161 10.21 4.53 -5.64
C LEU A 161 11.35 5.38 -5.07
N LEU A 162 12.52 5.34 -5.68
CA LEU A 162 13.62 6.24 -5.37
C LEU A 162 13.95 7.08 -6.61
N LEU A 163 13.83 8.40 -6.44
CA LEU A 163 14.27 9.41 -7.39
C LEU A 163 15.44 10.16 -6.75
N GLU A 164 16.55 10.24 -7.47
CA GLU A 164 17.77 10.91 -7.02
C GLU A 164 18.52 11.52 -8.20
N ASP A 165 18.57 12.85 -8.22
CA ASP A 165 19.46 13.60 -9.08
C ASP A 165 20.15 14.74 -8.30
N ASN A 166 20.49 15.85 -8.96
CA ASN A 166 21.15 16.98 -8.29
C ASN A 166 20.16 17.96 -7.62
N ASP A 167 18.86 17.81 -7.87
CA ASP A 167 17.81 18.64 -7.30
C ASP A 167 16.75 17.80 -6.58
N LEU A 168 16.27 16.69 -7.17
CA LEU A 168 15.22 15.84 -6.63
C LEU A 168 15.78 14.68 -5.81
N HIS A 169 15.23 14.51 -4.61
CA HIS A 169 15.68 13.50 -3.64
C HIS A 169 14.49 12.76 -3.04
N THR A 170 14.75 11.55 -2.56
CA THR A 170 13.79 10.70 -1.88
C THR A 170 14.33 10.22 -0.53
N ARG A 171 13.50 10.29 0.51
CA ARG A 171 13.82 9.78 1.84
C ARG A 171 12.72 8.84 2.34
N ILE A 172 13.09 7.60 2.64
CA ILE A 172 12.20 6.62 3.23
C ILE A 172 12.39 6.64 4.75
N VAL A 173 11.29 6.70 5.49
CA VAL A 173 11.31 6.77 6.96
C VAL A 173 10.35 5.74 7.54
N GLY A 174 10.79 4.98 8.54
CA GLY A 174 9.96 4.05 9.28
C GLY A 174 10.44 3.87 10.72
N SER A 175 9.84 2.94 11.45
CA SER A 175 10.26 2.60 12.81
C SER A 175 10.56 1.12 12.97
N ASN A 176 11.44 0.78 13.91
CA ASN A 176 11.68 -0.61 14.31
C ASN A 176 10.58 -1.05 15.28
N TYR A 177 9.35 -1.24 14.78
CA TYR A 177 8.22 -1.71 15.60
C TYR A 177 8.26 -3.22 15.85
N TRP A 178 9.01 -3.99 15.07
CA TRP A 178 9.20 -5.43 15.27
C TRP A 178 9.84 -5.78 16.61
N SER A 179 10.67 -4.89 17.15
CA SER A 179 11.22 -5.02 18.50
C SER A 179 10.12 -5.08 19.58
N GLY A 180 8.98 -4.42 19.36
CA GLY A 180 7.82 -4.46 20.26
C GLY A 180 7.17 -5.84 20.32
N TYR A 181 7.41 -6.67 19.30
CA TYR A 181 7.02 -8.08 19.25
C TYR A 181 8.17 -9.02 19.70
N GLY A 182 9.25 -8.46 20.24
CA GLY A 182 10.39 -9.21 20.79
C GLY A 182 11.44 -9.63 19.78
N ALA A 183 11.56 -8.96 18.62
CA ALA A 183 12.70 -9.12 17.72
C ALA A 183 13.98 -8.58 18.37
N THR A 184 15.09 -9.31 18.29
CA THR A 184 16.33 -9.01 19.02
C THR A 184 17.44 -8.42 18.15
N ASP A 185 17.40 -8.63 16.83
CA ASP A 185 18.37 -8.06 15.88
C ASP A 185 17.74 -7.97 14.46
N PRO A 186 16.66 -7.22 14.27
CA PRO A 186 16.06 -7.09 12.95
C PRO A 186 16.96 -6.24 12.03
N SER A 187 16.98 -6.55 10.74
CA SER A 187 17.67 -5.75 9.72
C SER A 187 16.83 -5.65 8.44
N LEU A 188 17.16 -4.70 7.57
CA LEU A 188 16.61 -4.63 6.22
C LEU A 188 17.66 -5.17 5.24
N TRP A 189 17.30 -6.17 4.45
CA TRP A 189 18.02 -6.50 3.23
C TRP A 189 17.44 -5.65 2.10
N CYS A 190 18.30 -4.91 1.41
CA CYS A 190 17.91 -3.91 0.42
C CYS A 190 18.57 -4.20 -0.92
N ARG A 191 17.82 -4.04 -2.01
CA ARG A 191 18.34 -4.05 -3.38
C ARG A 191 17.75 -2.92 -4.20
N LEU A 192 18.63 -2.06 -4.73
CA LEU A 192 18.28 -0.96 -5.59
C LEU A 192 18.42 -1.36 -7.06
N TYR A 193 17.38 -1.11 -7.84
CA TYR A 193 17.36 -1.26 -9.29
C TYR A 193 17.27 0.11 -9.96
N ASP A 194 17.90 0.26 -11.13
CA ASP A 194 17.66 1.40 -12.01
C ASP A 194 16.36 1.26 -12.82
N LYS A 195 16.05 2.27 -13.62
CA LYS A 195 14.88 2.29 -14.51
C LYS A 195 14.77 1.10 -15.45
N SER A 196 15.87 0.44 -15.80
CA SER A 196 15.90 -0.73 -16.69
C SER A 196 15.76 -2.06 -15.95
N GLY A 197 15.69 -2.03 -14.61
CA GLY A 197 15.66 -3.23 -13.78
C GLY A 197 17.05 -3.81 -13.50
N LYS A 198 18.11 -3.07 -13.82
CA LYS A 198 19.48 -3.47 -13.52
C LYS A 198 19.81 -3.16 -12.06
N GLU A 199 20.41 -4.12 -11.38
CA GLU A 199 20.91 -3.93 -10.01
C GLU A 199 22.00 -2.83 -9.97
N LEU A 200 21.79 -1.83 -9.12
CA LEU A 200 22.76 -0.78 -8.81
C LEU A 200 23.54 -1.08 -7.53
N ALA A 201 22.85 -1.57 -6.49
CA ALA A 201 23.46 -1.89 -5.20
C ALA A 201 22.60 -2.89 -4.41
N THR A 202 23.25 -3.75 -3.61
CA THR A 202 22.64 -4.64 -2.63
C THR A 202 23.36 -4.50 -1.29
N TRP A 203 22.62 -4.37 -0.18
CA TRP A 203 23.22 -4.27 1.15
C TRP A 203 22.27 -4.74 2.27
N ASN A 204 22.84 -4.91 3.46
CA ASN A 204 22.09 -5.07 4.70
C ASN A 204 22.17 -3.77 5.51
N GLU A 205 21.03 -3.30 6.00
CA GLU A 205 20.88 -2.15 6.88
C GLU A 205 20.44 -2.62 8.26
N SER A 206 21.31 -2.50 9.26
CA SER A 206 20.95 -2.83 10.64
C SER A 206 19.87 -1.87 11.14
N LEU A 207 18.80 -2.39 11.73
CA LEU A 207 17.81 -1.50 12.33
C LEU A 207 18.34 -0.95 13.67
N PRO A 208 17.99 0.30 14.01
CA PRO A 208 18.31 0.87 15.30
C PRO A 208 17.54 0.17 16.43
N GLY A 209 17.77 0.62 17.67
CA GLY A 209 17.17 0.02 18.87
C GLY A 209 15.64 -0.04 18.88
N PRO A 210 15.03 -0.64 19.91
CA PRO A 210 13.60 -0.87 19.95
C PRO A 210 12.76 0.40 19.72
N HIS A 211 11.80 0.34 18.79
CA HIS A 211 10.94 1.48 18.42
C HIS A 211 11.65 2.71 17.83
N ALA A 212 12.96 2.64 17.60
CA ALA A 212 13.72 3.74 17.01
C ALA A 212 13.36 3.96 15.53
N CYS A 213 13.57 5.19 15.06
CA CYS A 213 13.34 5.56 13.68
C CYS A 213 14.50 5.12 12.81
N TRP A 214 14.21 4.54 11.64
CA TRP A 214 15.20 4.24 10.60
C TRP A 214 14.93 5.06 9.35
N THR A 215 15.97 5.32 8.56
CA THR A 215 15.89 6.15 7.37
C THR A 215 16.76 5.58 6.26
N LEU A 216 16.26 5.60 5.03
CA LEU A 216 17.03 5.34 3.81
C LEU A 216 16.92 6.59 2.93
N ASP A 217 18.02 7.32 2.78
CA ASP A 217 18.08 8.57 2.01
C ASP A 217 18.79 8.35 0.68
N SER A 218 18.16 8.78 -0.42
CA SER A 218 18.66 8.50 -1.76
C SER A 218 20.00 9.18 -2.06
N ALA A 219 20.26 10.37 -1.50
CA ALA A 219 21.53 11.07 -1.66
C ALA A 219 22.64 10.37 -0.86
N GLU A 220 22.33 9.86 0.33
CA GLU A 220 23.26 9.05 1.12
C GLU A 220 23.59 7.73 0.41
N ILE A 221 22.58 7.05 -0.16
CA ILE A 221 22.76 5.83 -0.96
C ILE A 221 23.62 6.11 -2.18
N ARG A 222 23.32 7.19 -2.93
CA ARG A 222 24.11 7.61 -4.09
C ARG A 222 25.57 7.80 -3.73
N LYS A 223 25.84 8.51 -2.63
CA LYS A 223 27.20 8.73 -2.12
C LYS A 223 27.86 7.45 -1.64
N ARG A 224 27.16 6.62 -0.85
CA ARG A 224 27.67 5.37 -0.26
C ARG A 224 28.15 4.38 -1.32
N PHE A 225 27.44 4.29 -2.44
CA PHE A 225 27.76 3.35 -3.51
C PHE A 225 28.41 3.99 -4.75
N GLY A 226 28.73 5.29 -4.70
CA GLY A 226 29.37 5.99 -5.81
C GLY A 226 28.54 6.03 -7.09
N LEU A 227 27.22 6.18 -6.98
CA LEU A 227 26.28 6.12 -8.10
C LEU A 227 26.14 7.48 -8.79
N GLY A 228 25.76 7.45 -10.07
CA GLY A 228 25.22 8.61 -10.77
C GLY A 228 23.81 8.97 -10.27
N ALA A 229 23.17 9.94 -10.93
CA ALA A 229 21.73 10.14 -10.77
C ALA A 229 20.98 8.86 -11.18
N PHE A 230 19.90 8.54 -10.48
CA PHE A 230 19.09 7.36 -10.76
C PHE A 230 17.60 7.61 -10.48
N GLU A 231 16.80 6.90 -11.24
CA GLU A 231 15.36 6.71 -11.01
C GLU A 231 15.15 5.20 -10.98
N GLY A 232 14.44 4.69 -9.99
CA GLY A 232 14.22 3.26 -9.91
C GLY A 232 13.53 2.76 -8.66
N SER A 233 13.66 1.45 -8.44
CA SER A 233 12.92 0.71 -7.42
C SER A 233 13.85 0.18 -6.35
N LEU A 234 13.57 0.50 -5.10
CA LEU A 234 14.21 -0.14 -3.95
C LEU A 234 13.34 -1.29 -3.46
N PHE A 235 13.84 -2.52 -3.57
CA PHE A 235 13.27 -3.67 -2.87
C PHE A 235 13.79 -3.70 -1.43
N ILE A 236 12.88 -3.80 -0.46
CA ILE A 236 13.15 -3.86 0.97
C ILE A 236 12.62 -5.18 1.51
N HIS A 237 13.44 -5.92 2.24
CA HIS A 237 13.04 -7.11 3.00
C HIS A 237 13.49 -6.99 4.45
N ALA A 238 12.55 -6.85 5.38
CA ALA A 238 12.84 -6.91 6.81
C ALA A 238 13.04 -8.36 7.28
N VAL A 239 14.24 -8.69 7.75
CA VAL A 239 14.65 -10.03 8.19
C VAL A 239 14.87 -10.08 9.71
N ARG A 240 14.81 -11.28 10.29
CA ARG A 240 14.93 -11.51 11.75
C ARG A 240 13.89 -10.72 12.57
N ILE A 241 12.69 -10.58 12.01
CA ILE A 241 11.57 -9.83 12.60
C ILE A 241 10.64 -10.75 13.41
N LYS A 242 9.71 -10.14 14.16
CA LYS A 242 8.61 -10.83 14.85
C LYS A 242 7.30 -10.05 14.73
N GLY A 243 6.18 -10.70 15.00
CA GLY A 243 4.85 -10.09 14.96
C GLY A 243 4.15 -10.29 13.62
N HIS A 244 4.47 -9.46 12.62
CA HIS A 244 3.81 -9.51 11.31
C HIS A 244 4.74 -9.18 10.12
N GLY A 245 4.38 -9.67 8.94
CA GLY A 245 5.14 -9.56 7.69
C GLY A 245 4.87 -8.30 6.86
N VAL A 246 4.61 -7.16 7.51
CA VAL A 246 4.26 -5.88 6.86
C VAL A 246 5.43 -4.94 7.05
N VAL A 247 5.83 -4.21 6.01
CA VAL A 247 6.84 -3.14 6.09
C VAL A 247 6.13 -1.81 5.87
N LYS A 248 5.97 -1.06 6.96
CA LYS A 248 5.32 0.25 6.98
C LYS A 248 6.36 1.36 6.88
N TYR A 249 6.20 2.30 5.96
CA TYR A 249 7.09 3.44 5.80
C TYR A 249 6.38 4.67 5.20
N ALA A 250 6.99 5.83 5.41
CA ALA A 250 6.74 7.07 4.67
C ALA A 250 7.83 7.27 3.61
N VAL A 251 7.48 7.91 2.50
CA VAL A 251 8.41 8.36 1.46
C VAL A 251 8.22 9.86 1.30
N ASP A 252 9.24 10.61 1.67
CA ASP A 252 9.33 12.03 1.36
C ASP A 252 10.06 12.20 0.04
N THR A 253 9.48 12.97 -0.88
CA THR A 253 10.17 13.44 -2.09
C THR A 253 10.29 14.95 -2.01
N TYR A 254 11.49 15.46 -2.20
CA TYR A 254 11.75 16.88 -2.07
C TYR A 254 12.82 17.35 -3.04
N ASN A 255 12.74 18.63 -3.43
CA ASN A 255 13.84 19.25 -4.15
C ASN A 255 14.79 20.03 -3.22
N SER A 256 15.99 20.37 -3.70
CA SER A 256 17.01 21.08 -2.91
C SER A 256 16.55 22.47 -2.45
N ALA A 257 15.68 23.13 -3.21
CA ALA A 257 15.07 24.41 -2.84
C ALA A 257 13.93 24.29 -1.80
N GLY A 258 13.46 23.07 -1.50
CA GLY A 258 12.32 22.80 -0.61
C GLY A 258 10.98 23.29 -1.15
N THR A 259 10.89 23.64 -2.44
CA THR A 259 9.64 24.05 -3.10
C THR A 259 8.78 22.85 -3.48
N ASP A 260 9.42 21.75 -3.83
CA ASP A 260 8.76 20.47 -4.07
C ASP A 260 8.90 19.67 -2.79
N LEU A 261 7.76 19.28 -2.23
CA LEU A 261 7.69 18.52 -1.01
C LEU A 261 6.45 17.64 -1.09
N SER A 262 6.64 16.34 -1.17
CA SER A 262 5.59 15.33 -1.26
C SER A 262 5.80 14.26 -0.23
N ALA A 263 4.70 13.63 0.19
CA ALA A 263 4.69 12.53 1.13
C ALA A 263 3.74 11.46 0.62
N THR A 264 4.20 10.22 0.60
CA THR A 264 3.35 9.06 0.40
C THR A 264 3.67 8.02 1.46
N HIS A 265 2.75 7.10 1.75
CA HIS A 265 2.99 6.03 2.70
C HIS A 265 2.73 4.68 2.08
N ASP A 266 3.50 3.68 2.53
CA ASP A 266 3.20 2.29 2.20
C ASP A 266 3.23 1.33 3.38
N ALA A 267 2.45 0.27 3.23
CA ALA A 267 2.32 -0.88 4.13
C ALA A 267 2.07 -2.17 3.34
N ASN A 268 1.33 -2.11 2.22
CA ASN A 268 0.79 -3.29 1.54
C ASN A 268 1.49 -3.50 0.19
N ALA A 269 2.43 -4.43 0.15
CA ALA A 269 3.10 -4.86 -1.07
C ALA A 269 2.26 -5.88 -1.84
N TRP A 270 1.04 -5.52 -2.25
CA TRP A 270 0.12 -6.42 -2.97
C TRP A 270 0.00 -6.02 -4.43
N PRO A 271 0.49 -6.85 -5.36
CA PRO A 271 0.11 -6.70 -6.76
C PRO A 271 -1.39 -6.95 -6.92
N ALA A 272 -2.03 -6.17 -7.78
CA ALA A 272 -3.47 -6.23 -8.00
C ALA A 272 -3.81 -6.29 -9.49
N ASP A 273 -4.98 -6.83 -9.81
CA ASP A 273 -5.52 -6.78 -11.18
C ASP A 273 -5.75 -5.33 -11.62
N TYR A 274 -6.19 -4.49 -10.67
CA TYR A 274 -6.59 -3.11 -10.91
C TYR A 274 -6.10 -2.17 -9.81
N TYR A 275 -5.83 -0.92 -10.21
CA TYR A 275 -5.64 0.21 -9.31
C TYR A 275 -6.57 1.35 -9.70
N ALA A 276 -7.01 2.13 -8.72
CA ALA A 276 -7.83 3.32 -8.93
C ALA A 276 -7.34 4.47 -8.03
N GLY A 277 -7.93 5.66 -8.18
CA GLY A 277 -7.44 6.87 -7.53
C GLY A 277 -6.31 7.59 -8.29
N LEU A 278 -6.13 7.27 -9.59
CA LEU A 278 -5.30 8.05 -10.51
C LEU A 278 -6.18 9.15 -11.15
N PRO A 279 -5.89 10.44 -10.92
CA PRO A 279 -6.68 11.52 -11.51
C PRO A 279 -6.32 11.75 -12.99
N ALA A 280 -7.30 12.15 -13.79
CA ALA A 280 -7.02 12.79 -15.07
C ALA A 280 -6.35 14.18 -14.85
N PRO A 281 -5.48 14.64 -15.77
CA PRO A 281 -4.81 15.93 -15.64
C PRO A 281 -5.81 17.10 -15.67
N ALA A 282 -5.67 18.04 -14.74
CA ALA A 282 -6.32 19.35 -14.85
C ALA A 282 -5.60 20.25 -15.89
N PRO A 283 -6.18 21.38 -16.31
CA PRO A 283 -5.48 22.34 -17.16
C PRO A 283 -4.13 22.75 -16.56
N GLY A 284 -3.05 22.60 -17.34
CA GLY A 284 -1.69 22.92 -16.88
C GLY A 284 -1.00 21.82 -16.06
N GLU A 285 -1.66 20.68 -15.81
CA GLU A 285 -1.06 19.52 -15.14
C GLU A 285 -0.59 18.48 -16.16
N ARG A 286 0.52 17.81 -15.85
CA ARG A 286 0.95 16.57 -16.51
C ARG A 286 0.97 15.45 -15.47
N VAL A 287 0.21 14.39 -15.69
CA VAL A 287 0.12 13.24 -14.77
C VAL A 287 0.89 12.06 -15.35
N ARG A 288 1.82 11.49 -14.58
CA ARG A 288 2.60 10.30 -14.96
C ARG A 288 2.48 9.22 -13.89
N LEU A 289 2.08 8.01 -14.27
CA LEU A 289 2.05 6.85 -13.38
C LEU A 289 3.42 6.16 -13.39
N TRP A 290 4.03 6.01 -12.23
CA TRP A 290 5.26 5.23 -12.03
C TRP A 290 4.92 3.77 -11.77
N VAL A 291 5.19 2.95 -12.77
CA VAL A 291 5.08 1.50 -12.70
C VAL A 291 6.41 0.94 -12.21
N GLN A 292 6.38 0.19 -11.11
CA GLN A 292 7.54 -0.52 -10.56
C GLN A 292 7.29 -2.01 -10.72
N ASN A 293 7.78 -2.62 -11.81
CA ASN A 293 7.62 -4.06 -12.02
C ASN A 293 8.14 -4.78 -10.78
N SER A 294 7.26 -5.53 -10.10
CA SER A 294 7.56 -6.09 -8.79
C SER A 294 8.01 -7.55 -8.88
N HIS A 295 8.29 -8.04 -10.09
CA HIS A 295 8.51 -9.44 -10.39
C HIS A 295 9.75 -9.71 -11.26
N PRO A 296 10.28 -10.95 -11.21
CA PRO A 296 11.41 -11.41 -12.01
C PRO A 296 11.04 -11.75 -13.46
N VAL A 297 9.87 -11.31 -13.94
CA VAL A 297 9.37 -11.52 -15.30
C VAL A 297 9.02 -10.18 -15.93
N SER A 298 9.17 -10.06 -17.25
CA SER A 298 8.75 -8.85 -17.97
C SER A 298 7.23 -8.67 -17.89
N ILE A 299 6.80 -7.42 -17.77
CA ILE A 299 5.42 -7.03 -18.08
C ILE A 299 5.34 -6.93 -19.61
N PRO A 300 4.55 -7.79 -20.29
CA PRO A 300 4.51 -7.80 -21.75
C PRO A 300 3.91 -6.49 -22.29
N ALA A 301 4.23 -6.16 -23.55
CA ALA A 301 3.50 -5.14 -24.29
C ALA A 301 1.99 -5.43 -24.28
N GLY A 302 1.16 -4.42 -23.99
CA GLY A 302 -0.26 -4.59 -23.75
C GLY A 302 -0.60 -5.24 -22.40
N GLY A 303 0.37 -5.34 -21.49
CA GLY A 303 0.19 -5.87 -20.14
C GLY A 303 -0.47 -4.86 -19.18
N ILE A 304 -0.29 -3.56 -19.44
CA ILE A 304 -0.83 -2.45 -18.64
C ILE A 304 -1.80 -1.64 -19.48
N GLY A 305 -2.95 -1.30 -18.92
CA GLY A 305 -3.99 -0.52 -19.59
C GLY A 305 -4.55 0.60 -18.72
N PHE A 306 -5.09 1.62 -19.35
CA PHE A 306 -5.69 2.79 -18.70
C PHE A 306 -7.08 2.99 -19.30
N ALA A 307 -8.09 3.11 -18.45
CA ALA A 307 -9.46 3.39 -18.87
C ALA A 307 -10.02 4.53 -18.02
N ARG A 308 -10.92 5.35 -18.60
CA ARG A 308 -11.78 6.21 -17.79
C ARG A 308 -12.58 5.31 -16.83
N MET A 309 -12.67 5.69 -15.56
CA MET A 309 -13.42 4.94 -14.56
C MET A 309 -14.84 4.63 -15.07
N GLY A 310 -15.25 3.36 -14.95
CA GLY A 310 -16.54 2.86 -15.45
C GLY A 310 -16.62 2.59 -16.96
N SER A 311 -15.56 2.84 -17.73
CA SER A 311 -15.48 2.50 -19.15
C SER A 311 -14.85 1.12 -19.39
N ASN A 312 -15.25 0.46 -20.48
CA ASN A 312 -14.59 -0.75 -20.99
C ASN A 312 -13.57 -0.45 -22.11
N ASP A 313 -13.45 0.81 -22.51
CA ASP A 313 -12.50 1.25 -23.55
C ASP A 313 -11.12 1.45 -22.95
N VAL A 314 -10.31 0.39 -23.02
CA VAL A 314 -8.95 0.38 -22.43
C VAL A 314 -7.91 0.79 -23.46
N ALA A 315 -7.13 1.83 -23.13
CA ALA A 315 -5.92 2.20 -23.86
C ALA A 315 -4.73 1.42 -23.31
N TRP A 316 -4.09 0.61 -24.14
CA TRP A 316 -3.01 -0.29 -23.74
C TRP A 316 -1.64 0.32 -23.95
N HIS A 317 -0.78 0.19 -22.94
CA HIS A 317 0.63 0.53 -23.03
C HIS A 317 1.37 -0.56 -23.81
N ASN A 318 1.92 -0.20 -24.97
CA ASN A 318 2.45 -1.15 -25.96
C ASN A 318 3.97 -1.37 -25.87
N GLN A 319 4.62 -0.97 -24.77
CA GLN A 319 6.02 -1.31 -24.52
C GLN A 319 6.11 -2.39 -23.45
N GLU A 320 7.14 -3.24 -23.58
CA GLU A 320 7.49 -4.21 -22.55
C GLU A 320 8.26 -3.52 -21.43
N ILE A 321 7.96 -3.88 -20.17
CA ILE A 321 8.69 -3.40 -18.99
C ILE A 321 9.49 -4.57 -18.42
N ALA A 322 10.81 -4.46 -18.43
CA ALA A 322 11.73 -5.53 -18.00
C ALA A 322 11.52 -5.93 -16.51
N PRO A 323 12.00 -7.11 -16.08
CA PRO A 323 11.98 -7.53 -14.68
C PRO A 323 12.56 -6.46 -13.75
N PHE A 324 11.85 -6.13 -12.66
CA PHE A 324 12.24 -5.11 -11.67
C PHE A 324 12.45 -3.68 -12.20
N ALA A 325 12.15 -3.42 -13.49
CA ALA A 325 12.28 -2.11 -14.09
C ALA A 325 11.25 -1.10 -13.54
N CYS A 326 11.55 0.18 -13.76
CA CYS A 326 10.68 1.28 -13.36
C CYS A 326 10.43 2.21 -14.55
N GLU A 327 9.16 2.45 -14.87
CA GLU A 327 8.76 3.30 -15.99
C GLU A 327 7.69 4.32 -15.58
N ALA A 328 7.88 5.57 -16.02
CA ALA A 328 6.88 6.62 -15.90
C ALA A 328 6.01 6.69 -17.17
N ILE A 329 4.76 6.24 -17.07
CA ILE A 329 3.80 6.27 -18.17
C ILE A 329 3.01 7.57 -18.10
N ASP A 330 3.10 8.39 -19.16
CA ASP A 330 2.34 9.63 -19.28
C ASP A 330 0.87 9.35 -19.61
N VAL A 331 -0.05 9.81 -18.76
CA VAL A 331 -1.49 9.62 -18.96
C VAL A 331 -1.94 10.19 -20.31
N ALA A 332 -1.40 11.35 -20.72
CA ALA A 332 -1.78 11.99 -21.97
C ALA A 332 -1.36 11.21 -23.22
N SER A 333 -0.40 10.28 -23.09
CA SER A 333 0.02 9.42 -24.21
C SER A 333 -1.01 8.32 -24.54
N LEU A 334 -1.83 7.93 -23.55
CA LEU A 334 -2.86 6.89 -23.70
C LEU A 334 -4.28 7.48 -23.75
N LEU A 335 -4.54 8.52 -22.96
CA LEU A 335 -5.85 9.14 -22.79
C LEU A 335 -5.76 10.68 -22.98
N PRO A 336 -5.42 11.19 -24.18
CA PRO A 336 -5.10 12.61 -24.40
C PRO A 336 -6.26 13.58 -24.11
N ASN A 337 -7.49 13.10 -24.30
CA ASN A 337 -8.71 13.90 -24.18
C ASN A 337 -9.29 13.90 -22.76
N LEU A 338 -8.81 13.03 -21.87
CA LEU A 338 -9.32 12.95 -20.51
C LEU A 338 -8.83 14.16 -19.69
N LYS A 339 -9.72 14.72 -18.85
CA LYS A 339 -9.45 15.91 -18.03
C LYS A 339 -10.07 15.77 -16.65
N TRP A 340 -9.45 16.40 -15.66
CA TRP A 340 -10.08 16.56 -14.34
C TRP A 340 -11.51 17.12 -14.49
N PRO A 341 -12.53 16.58 -13.80
CA PRO A 341 -12.43 15.64 -12.68
C PRO A 341 -12.54 14.15 -13.03
N ASP A 342 -12.37 13.75 -14.29
CA ASP A 342 -12.39 12.32 -14.64
C ASP A 342 -11.32 11.52 -13.88
N GLN A 343 -11.63 10.25 -13.62
CA GLN A 343 -10.79 9.30 -12.91
C GLN A 343 -10.33 8.19 -13.83
N ILE A 344 -9.18 7.60 -13.52
CA ILE A 344 -8.58 6.54 -14.31
C ILE A 344 -8.53 5.24 -13.50
N GLU A 345 -9.05 4.18 -14.11
CA GLU A 345 -8.84 2.80 -13.70
C GLU A 345 -7.60 2.26 -14.44
N VAL A 346 -6.64 1.72 -13.68
CA VAL A 346 -5.40 1.14 -14.20
C VAL A 346 -5.53 -0.37 -14.20
N HIS A 347 -5.46 -0.97 -15.38
CA HIS A 347 -5.38 -2.42 -15.56
C HIS A 347 -3.92 -2.84 -15.38
N ALA A 348 -3.62 -3.53 -14.28
CA ALA A 348 -2.26 -3.81 -13.86
C ALA A 348 -1.87 -5.29 -13.95
N GLY A 349 -2.85 -6.19 -14.02
CA GLY A 349 -2.60 -7.62 -14.24
C GLY A 349 -1.68 -8.28 -13.20
N ARG A 350 -1.69 -7.78 -11.96
CA ARG A 350 -0.87 -8.25 -10.84
C ARG A 350 0.65 -8.18 -11.08
N HIS A 351 1.10 -7.27 -11.95
CA HIS A 351 2.53 -7.14 -12.29
C HIS A 351 3.35 -6.27 -11.33
N PHE A 352 2.70 -5.37 -10.61
CA PHE A 352 3.37 -4.41 -9.73
C PHE A 352 2.54 -4.15 -8.48
N VAL A 353 3.21 -3.90 -7.36
CA VAL A 353 2.59 -3.40 -6.12
C VAL A 353 2.19 -1.93 -6.27
N ARG A 354 1.53 -1.37 -5.25
CA ARG A 354 0.95 -0.02 -5.29
C ARG A 354 1.82 1.03 -6.03
N PRO A 355 1.33 1.55 -7.18
CA PRO A 355 2.09 2.52 -7.95
C PRO A 355 1.94 3.93 -7.38
N ARG A 356 2.93 4.77 -7.69
CA ARG A 356 2.91 6.21 -7.41
C ARG A 356 2.65 6.98 -8.70
N TYR A 357 2.18 8.21 -8.61
CA TYR A 357 2.10 9.09 -9.76
C TYR A 357 2.67 10.47 -9.42
N THR A 358 3.28 11.10 -10.41
CA THR A 358 3.71 12.50 -10.34
C THR A 358 2.70 13.39 -11.04
N ILE A 359 2.49 14.58 -10.49
CA ILE A 359 1.80 15.68 -11.16
C ILE A 359 2.80 16.83 -11.31
N ASP A 360 3.19 17.08 -12.55
CA ASP A 360 4.04 18.21 -12.90
C ASP A 360 3.17 19.40 -13.28
N TYR A 361 3.46 20.56 -12.72
CA TYR A 361 2.71 21.79 -12.98
C TYR A 361 3.42 22.65 -14.02
N ASN A 362 2.81 22.75 -15.19
CA ASN A 362 3.33 23.51 -16.34
C ASN A 362 2.75 24.94 -16.41
N GLY A 363 1.87 25.35 -15.49
CA GLY A 363 1.36 26.73 -15.39
C GLY A 363 0.22 26.99 -14.38
N GLN A 364 -0.06 28.28 -14.17
CA GLN A 364 -1.01 28.95 -13.23
C GLN A 364 -0.63 29.00 -11.73
N ASN A 365 -1.08 30.06 -11.03
CA ASN A 365 -1.01 30.26 -9.57
C ASN A 365 0.33 30.00 -8.87
N GLY A 366 1.47 30.34 -9.49
CA GLY A 366 2.80 30.20 -8.87
C GLY A 366 3.30 28.76 -8.75
N SER A 367 2.58 27.77 -9.29
CA SER A 367 2.97 26.35 -9.24
C SER A 367 3.87 25.90 -10.39
N LYS A 368 4.16 26.79 -11.36
CA LYS A 368 4.98 26.44 -12.54
C LYS A 368 6.34 25.88 -12.14
N GLY A 369 6.67 24.70 -12.65
CA GLY A 369 7.93 24.01 -12.40
C GLY A 369 7.94 23.18 -11.12
N ARG A 370 6.80 23.03 -10.43
CA ARG A 370 6.65 22.16 -9.27
C ARG A 370 6.24 20.75 -9.66
N THR A 371 6.70 19.78 -8.89
CA THR A 371 6.29 18.38 -8.98
C THR A 371 5.71 17.93 -7.64
N ARG A 372 4.59 17.23 -7.67
CA ARG A 372 4.07 16.49 -6.50
C ARG A 372 3.94 15.01 -6.79
N ILE A 373 4.05 14.19 -5.74
CA ILE A 373 3.89 12.74 -5.79
C ILE A 373 2.76 12.30 -4.89
N ALA A 374 1.90 11.43 -5.40
CA ALA A 374 0.86 10.72 -4.66
C ALA A 374 0.83 9.25 -5.10
N HIS A 375 -0.14 8.48 -4.60
CA HIS A 375 -0.29 7.05 -4.91
C HIS A 375 -1.70 6.71 -5.36
N ALA A 376 -1.80 5.72 -6.24
CA ALA A 376 -3.06 5.05 -6.53
C ALA A 376 -3.27 3.92 -5.50
N ASN A 377 -4.49 3.42 -5.33
CA ASN A 377 -4.78 2.35 -4.38
C ASN A 377 -5.26 1.09 -5.08
N VAL A 378 -5.12 -0.04 -4.39
CA VAL A 378 -5.63 -1.33 -4.87
C VAL A 378 -7.13 -1.22 -5.05
N GLU A 379 -7.60 -1.47 -6.26
CA GLU A 379 -9.01 -1.62 -6.53
C GLU A 379 -9.41 -3.09 -6.29
N ARG A 380 -10.44 -3.28 -5.48
CA ARG A 380 -10.82 -4.60 -4.96
C ARG A 380 -11.72 -5.33 -5.95
N VAL A 381 -11.36 -6.58 -6.25
CA VAL A 381 -12.13 -7.48 -7.14
C VAL A 381 -12.96 -8.50 -6.37
N ASP A 382 -12.84 -8.50 -5.05
CA ASP A 382 -13.43 -9.47 -4.13
C ASP A 382 -14.47 -8.85 -3.19
N LEU A 383 -14.66 -7.53 -3.27
CA LEU A 383 -15.71 -6.82 -2.54
C LEU A 383 -16.94 -6.66 -3.42
N GLU A 384 -18.09 -6.97 -2.82
CA GLU A 384 -19.41 -6.86 -3.43
C GLU A 384 -20.31 -6.02 -2.53
N PRO A 385 -21.27 -5.26 -3.11
CA PRO A 385 -22.28 -4.54 -2.35
C PRO A 385 -23.01 -5.44 -1.35
N ASP A 386 -23.10 -4.98 -0.11
CA ASP A 386 -23.72 -5.73 0.98
C ASP A 386 -25.19 -5.32 1.14
N ALA A 387 -26.10 -6.20 0.75
CA ALA A 387 -27.55 -6.00 0.87
C ALA A 387 -28.06 -5.84 2.32
N ASN A 388 -27.25 -6.15 3.33
CA ASN A 388 -27.58 -5.91 4.73
C ASN A 388 -27.16 -4.52 5.21
N LEU A 389 -26.14 -3.90 4.61
CA LEU A 389 -25.57 -2.64 5.10
C LEU A 389 -26.64 -1.52 5.21
N PRO A 390 -27.54 -1.31 4.24
CA PRO A 390 -28.62 -0.31 4.37
C PRO A 390 -29.65 -0.63 5.46
N LYS A 391 -29.68 -1.87 5.97
CA LYS A 391 -30.67 -2.37 6.94
C LYS A 391 -30.17 -2.35 8.38
N LEU A 392 -28.98 -1.77 8.63
CA LEU A 392 -28.30 -1.82 9.92
C LEU A 392 -28.20 -0.44 10.60
N PRO A 393 -29.33 0.14 11.07
CA PRO A 393 -29.30 1.41 11.82
C PRO A 393 -28.49 1.32 13.12
N GLN A 394 -28.21 0.10 13.61
CA GLN A 394 -27.39 -0.15 14.78
C GLN A 394 -25.96 0.41 14.62
N LEU A 395 -25.45 0.52 13.38
CA LEU A 395 -24.15 1.08 13.05
C LEU A 395 -24.11 2.62 13.09
N GLY A 396 -25.25 3.27 13.35
CA GLY A 396 -25.35 4.73 13.37
C GLY A 396 -25.00 5.31 12.00
N ARG A 397 -23.90 6.06 11.93
CA ARG A 397 -23.36 6.68 10.70
C ARG A 397 -22.55 5.71 9.84
N GLY A 398 -22.32 4.48 10.30
CA GLY A 398 -21.71 3.41 9.50
C GLY A 398 -20.25 3.67 9.15
N PHE A 399 -19.89 3.40 7.89
CA PHE A 399 -18.57 3.66 7.35
C PHE A 399 -18.36 5.16 7.12
N LEU A 400 -17.24 5.67 7.62
CA LEU A 400 -16.84 7.07 7.50
C LEU A 400 -15.49 7.13 6.80
N LEU A 401 -15.35 8.01 5.81
CA LEU A 401 -14.07 8.43 5.26
C LEU A 401 -13.79 9.87 5.73
N PRO A 402 -13.05 10.04 6.83
CA PRO A 402 -12.69 11.36 7.33
C PRO A 402 -11.48 11.95 6.60
N PHE A 403 -11.49 13.25 6.34
CA PHE A 403 -10.36 13.98 5.77
C PHE A 403 -10.31 15.43 6.29
N PRO A 404 -9.11 16.01 6.43
CA PRO A 404 -8.94 17.30 7.07
C PRO A 404 -9.49 18.43 6.21
N ILE A 405 -9.94 19.49 6.88
CA ILE A 405 -10.00 20.82 6.32
C ILE A 405 -8.89 21.59 7.03
N LEU A 406 -7.76 21.75 6.33
CA LEU A 406 -6.59 22.47 6.83
C LEU A 406 -6.94 23.94 7.11
N PRO A 407 -6.07 24.70 7.83
CA PRO A 407 -6.31 26.11 8.12
C PRO A 407 -6.77 26.91 6.90
N HIS A 408 -8.06 27.24 6.85
CA HIS A 408 -8.72 27.69 5.61
C HIS A 408 -8.28 29.07 5.14
N ALA A 409 -7.60 29.83 5.99
CA ALA A 409 -6.95 31.08 5.60
C ALA A 409 -5.82 30.86 4.59
N ASP A 410 -5.18 29.68 4.64
CA ASP A 410 -4.02 29.35 3.80
C ASP A 410 -4.32 28.26 2.76
N PHE A 411 -5.31 27.40 3.02
CA PHE A 411 -5.54 26.18 2.23
C PHE A 411 -6.95 26.07 1.67
N THR A 412 -7.05 25.51 0.47
CA THR A 412 -8.31 25.04 -0.12
C THR A 412 -8.33 23.51 -0.16
N THR A 413 -9.50 22.92 0.07
CA THR A 413 -9.73 21.48 -0.01
C THR A 413 -10.78 21.17 -1.06
N GLU A 414 -10.48 20.21 -1.93
CA GLU A 414 -11.39 19.63 -2.92
C GLU A 414 -11.34 18.10 -2.78
N ILE A 415 -12.48 17.43 -2.87
CA ILE A 415 -12.55 15.97 -2.85
C ILE A 415 -13.19 15.43 -4.13
N LEU A 416 -12.87 14.19 -4.47
CA LEU A 416 -13.48 13.46 -5.56
C LEU A 416 -13.75 12.02 -5.09
N PRO A 417 -15.01 11.64 -4.83
CA PRO A 417 -15.35 10.26 -4.52
C PRO A 417 -14.91 9.30 -5.62
N THR A 418 -14.31 8.18 -5.23
CA THR A 418 -13.65 7.25 -6.14
C THR A 418 -14.19 5.83 -5.93
N PRO A 419 -14.79 5.20 -6.95
CA PRO A 419 -15.05 3.77 -6.92
C PRO A 419 -13.74 3.00 -6.80
N MET A 420 -13.65 2.12 -5.80
CA MET A 420 -12.45 1.36 -5.43
C MET A 420 -12.70 -0.14 -5.33
N ALA A 421 -13.86 -0.62 -5.76
CA ALA A 421 -14.12 -2.02 -6.02
C ALA A 421 -14.85 -2.21 -7.34
N ARG A 422 -14.57 -3.31 -8.06
CA ARG A 422 -15.21 -3.63 -9.34
C ARG A 422 -16.70 -3.93 -9.21
N GLY A 423 -17.14 -4.39 -8.04
CA GLY A 423 -18.54 -4.59 -7.70
C GLY A 423 -19.31 -3.29 -7.41
N GLN A 424 -18.64 -2.14 -7.28
CA GLN A 424 -19.30 -0.84 -7.11
C GLN A 424 -19.80 -0.31 -8.47
N SER A 425 -21.07 -0.59 -8.78
CA SER A 425 -21.80 0.01 -9.90
C SER A 425 -22.21 1.46 -9.65
N ASP A 426 -22.40 1.79 -8.37
CA ASP A 426 -22.85 3.09 -7.89
C ASP A 426 -22.28 3.39 -6.50
N LEU A 427 -22.30 4.68 -6.13
CA LEU A 427 -21.88 5.21 -4.84
C LEU A 427 -22.98 6.13 -4.29
N PRO A 428 -23.82 5.66 -3.36
CA PRO A 428 -24.80 6.48 -2.66
C PRO A 428 -24.14 7.27 -1.52
N LEU A 429 -24.00 8.60 -1.66
CA LEU A 429 -23.09 9.39 -0.83
C LEU A 429 -23.73 10.64 -0.21
N ALA A 430 -23.24 10.97 0.98
CA ALA A 430 -23.38 12.29 1.59
C ALA A 430 -22.05 12.75 2.20
N LEU A 431 -21.92 14.07 2.32
CA LEU A 431 -20.77 14.74 2.91
C LEU A 431 -21.21 15.54 4.14
N ASP A 432 -20.61 15.26 5.29
CA ASP A 432 -20.79 16.03 6.52
C ASP A 432 -19.53 16.86 6.80
N ILE A 433 -19.67 18.13 7.22
CA ILE A 433 -18.55 19.02 7.57
C ILE A 433 -18.64 19.40 9.05
N PHE A 434 -17.51 19.33 9.74
CA PHE A 434 -17.38 19.61 11.17
C PHE A 434 -16.33 20.68 11.45
N ALA A 435 -16.64 21.56 12.41
CA ALA A 435 -15.64 22.44 13.03
C ALA A 435 -14.70 21.64 13.96
N ALA A 436 -13.59 22.25 14.38
CA ALA A 436 -12.59 21.60 15.24
C ALA A 436 -13.18 21.03 16.55
N ASP A 437 -14.21 21.67 17.11
CA ASP A 437 -14.88 21.26 18.35
C ASP A 437 -15.91 20.12 18.17
N GLY A 438 -16.08 19.63 16.94
CA GLY A 438 -17.03 18.56 16.60
C GLY A 438 -18.44 19.03 16.28
N THR A 439 -18.69 20.34 16.24
CA THR A 439 -19.96 20.89 15.76
C THR A 439 -20.11 20.63 14.26
N LYS A 440 -21.18 19.93 13.86
CA LYS A 440 -21.52 19.79 12.44
C LYS A 440 -21.98 21.13 11.88
N VAL A 441 -21.26 21.67 10.91
CA VAL A 441 -21.53 23.00 10.32
C VAL A 441 -22.26 22.93 8.98
N ALA A 442 -22.15 21.81 8.26
CA ALA A 442 -22.87 21.58 7.01
C ALA A 442 -23.08 20.07 6.76
N GLU A 443 -24.09 19.78 5.95
CA GLU A 443 -24.37 18.46 5.39
C GLU A 443 -24.83 18.64 3.94
N THR A 444 -24.36 17.79 3.04
CA THR A 444 -24.74 17.82 1.62
C THR A 444 -24.94 16.41 1.10
N PHE A 445 -26.10 16.15 0.53
CA PHE A 445 -26.37 14.92 -0.19
C PHE A 445 -25.73 15.01 -1.58
N LEU A 446 -24.86 14.06 -1.91
CA LEU A 446 -24.14 14.03 -3.19
C LEU A 446 -24.88 13.19 -4.24
N GLY A 447 -25.91 12.45 -3.84
CA GLY A 447 -26.66 11.56 -4.73
C GLY A 447 -26.13 10.14 -4.76
N LYS A 448 -26.76 9.33 -5.60
CA LYS A 448 -26.27 8.02 -6.02
C LYS A 448 -25.48 8.19 -7.32
N LEU A 449 -24.18 8.35 -7.19
CA LEU A 449 -23.27 8.53 -8.33
C LEU A 449 -23.09 7.19 -9.04
N ASP A 450 -23.25 7.14 -10.36
CA ASP A 450 -22.87 5.96 -11.12
C ASP A 450 -21.34 5.81 -11.12
N ARG A 451 -20.82 4.60 -11.31
CA ARG A 451 -19.37 4.34 -11.36
C ARG A 451 -18.62 5.28 -12.32
N ALA A 452 -19.24 5.63 -13.44
CA ALA A 452 -18.64 6.49 -14.48
C ALA A 452 -18.78 8.00 -14.20
N ASP A 453 -19.52 8.38 -13.16
CA ASP A 453 -19.65 9.76 -12.75
C ASP A 453 -18.35 10.25 -12.10
N SER A 454 -18.12 11.56 -12.20
CA SER A 454 -16.97 12.21 -11.57
C SER A 454 -17.41 13.56 -11.04
N LEU A 455 -17.57 13.62 -9.72
CA LEU A 455 -18.04 14.80 -9.00
C LEU A 455 -16.94 15.32 -8.08
N ALA A 456 -16.21 16.32 -8.54
CA ALA A 456 -15.31 17.07 -7.67
C ALA A 456 -16.13 18.05 -6.80
N VAL A 457 -15.89 18.02 -5.49
CA VAL A 457 -16.58 18.84 -4.50
C VAL A 457 -15.57 19.72 -3.79
N ALA A 458 -15.62 21.03 -4.05
CA ALA A 458 -14.84 22.01 -3.31
C ALA A 458 -15.53 22.33 -1.98
N ILE A 459 -14.79 22.24 -0.87
CA ILE A 459 -15.34 22.48 0.48
C ILE A 459 -15.82 23.93 0.64
N GLY A 460 -15.13 24.88 0.00
CA GLY A 460 -15.54 26.29 0.00
C GLY A 460 -16.92 26.51 -0.60
N ASP A 461 -17.28 25.77 -1.65
CA ASP A 461 -18.59 25.87 -2.31
C ASP A 461 -19.69 25.29 -1.43
N VAL A 462 -19.43 24.17 -0.75
CA VAL A 462 -20.37 23.54 0.19
C VAL A 462 -20.68 24.48 1.37
N LEU A 463 -19.66 25.16 1.91
CA LEU A 463 -19.84 26.12 3.00
C LEU A 463 -20.38 27.48 2.52
N ASN A 464 -20.36 27.76 1.21
CA ASN A 464 -20.94 28.93 0.58
C ASN A 464 -20.63 30.25 1.33
N GLY A 465 -19.35 30.52 1.55
CA GLY A 465 -18.89 31.72 2.27
C GLY A 465 -19.00 31.64 3.80
N SER A 466 -19.39 30.49 4.37
CA SER A 466 -19.44 30.26 5.83
C SER A 466 -18.18 29.58 6.39
N MET A 467 -17.01 29.80 5.80
CA MET A 467 -15.76 29.14 6.21
C MET A 467 -15.37 29.49 7.65
N GLU A 468 -15.76 30.68 8.13
CA GLU A 468 -15.53 31.15 9.49
C GLU A 468 -16.19 30.26 10.56
N LYS A 469 -17.26 29.52 10.21
CA LYS A 469 -17.90 28.56 11.12
C LYS A 469 -16.98 27.42 11.54
N LEU A 470 -15.90 27.17 10.80
CA LEU A 470 -14.90 26.18 11.18
C LEU A 470 -14.02 26.65 12.35
N GLY A 471 -13.94 27.96 12.62
CA GLY A 471 -13.07 28.50 13.68
C GLY A 471 -11.57 28.35 13.39
N GLY A 472 -11.19 28.19 12.11
CA GLY A 472 -9.80 28.08 11.65
C GLY A 472 -9.55 26.84 10.81
N TYR A 473 -9.89 25.66 11.34
CA TYR A 473 -9.74 24.36 10.67
C TYR A 473 -10.87 23.43 11.10
N GLY A 474 -10.99 22.28 10.44
CA GLY A 474 -11.98 21.28 10.80
C GLY A 474 -11.73 19.99 10.03
N HIS A 475 -12.78 19.23 9.77
CA HIS A 475 -12.71 18.09 8.88
C HIS A 475 -14.05 17.86 8.22
N ALA A 476 -14.05 17.00 7.21
CA ALA A 476 -15.27 16.48 6.64
C ALA A 476 -15.23 14.96 6.56
N GLU A 477 -16.40 14.37 6.45
CA GLU A 477 -16.58 12.92 6.44
C GLU A 477 -17.50 12.54 5.29
N LEU A 478 -16.97 11.76 4.34
CA LEU A 478 -17.77 11.11 3.32
C LEU A 478 -18.38 9.83 3.90
N ARG A 479 -19.68 9.62 3.70
CA ARG A 479 -20.40 8.46 4.20
C ARG A 479 -21.41 7.96 3.18
N TYR A 480 -21.87 6.72 3.37
CA TYR A 480 -22.98 6.19 2.61
C TYR A 480 -24.30 6.92 2.96
N ASP A 481 -25.15 7.13 1.96
CA ASP A 481 -26.50 7.66 2.13
C ASP A 481 -27.48 7.00 1.14
N PHE A 482 -28.15 5.94 1.60
CA PHE A 482 -28.99 5.07 0.79
C PHE A 482 -30.41 5.59 0.52
N ARG A 483 -30.70 6.88 0.73
CA ARG A 483 -32.07 7.42 0.60
C ARG A 483 -32.67 7.22 -0.80
N ASP A 484 -31.83 7.19 -1.84
CA ASP A 484 -32.21 6.93 -3.23
C ASP A 484 -31.85 5.49 -3.68
N GLY A 485 -31.63 4.59 -2.71
CA GLY A 485 -31.15 3.23 -2.95
C GLY A 485 -29.63 3.17 -3.19
N GLY A 486 -29.20 2.15 -3.93
CA GLY A 486 -27.78 1.90 -4.22
C GLY A 486 -27.12 0.88 -3.29
N GLY A 487 -25.86 0.56 -3.60
CA GLY A 487 -25.06 -0.44 -2.90
C GLY A 487 -23.96 0.16 -2.02
N GLY A 488 -23.52 -0.57 -1.01
CA GLY A 488 -22.32 -0.24 -0.24
C GLY A 488 -21.58 -1.49 0.20
N ASP A 489 -20.26 -1.51 0.03
CA ASP A 489 -19.39 -2.67 0.32
C ASP A 489 -18.47 -2.43 1.52
N GLY A 490 -18.57 -1.25 2.15
CA GLY A 490 -17.69 -0.80 3.24
C GLY A 490 -16.37 -0.17 2.79
N TRP A 491 -16.14 0.00 1.49
CA TRP A 491 -14.88 0.49 0.92
C TRP A 491 -15.03 1.85 0.24
N LEU A 492 -15.59 2.85 0.94
CA LEU A 492 -15.65 4.22 0.43
C LEU A 492 -14.25 4.81 0.32
N HIS A 493 -13.99 5.51 -0.78
CA HIS A 493 -12.73 6.18 -1.04
C HIS A 493 -12.96 7.51 -1.75
N ALA A 494 -11.96 8.37 -1.67
CA ALA A 494 -11.90 9.61 -2.43
C ALA A 494 -10.44 10.02 -2.65
N ILE A 495 -10.21 10.78 -3.72
CA ILE A 495 -9.02 11.62 -3.85
C ILE A 495 -9.31 12.94 -3.13
N ALA A 496 -8.44 13.36 -2.22
CA ALA A 496 -8.49 14.68 -1.60
C ALA A 496 -7.30 15.53 -2.08
N ARG A 497 -7.61 16.73 -2.58
CA ARG A 497 -6.65 17.71 -3.09
C ARG A 497 -6.58 18.90 -2.15
N TYR A 498 -5.37 19.22 -1.72
CA TYR A 498 -5.07 20.39 -0.89
C TYR A 498 -4.19 21.34 -1.68
N ARG A 499 -4.53 22.62 -1.71
CA ARG A 499 -3.70 23.66 -2.34
C ARG A 499 -3.48 24.80 -1.35
N ARG A 500 -2.25 25.29 -1.28
CA ARG A 500 -1.87 26.44 -0.45
C ARG A 500 -1.89 27.71 -1.28
N GLY A 501 -2.70 28.69 -0.89
CA GLY A 501 -2.99 29.87 -1.71
C GLY A 501 -1.78 30.76 -1.98
N LYS A 502 -0.90 30.94 -0.99
CA LYS A 502 0.22 31.91 -1.08
C LYS A 502 1.31 31.55 -2.09
N ASP A 503 1.50 30.26 -2.38
CA ASP A 503 2.64 29.79 -3.17
C ASP A 503 2.29 28.68 -4.17
N GLY A 504 1.04 28.21 -4.20
CA GLY A 504 0.57 27.19 -5.12
C GLY A 504 1.07 25.78 -4.80
N ALA A 505 1.70 25.56 -3.64
CA ALA A 505 2.06 24.23 -3.18
C ALA A 505 0.79 23.37 -3.05
N ALA A 506 0.90 22.06 -3.27
CA ALA A 506 -0.25 21.18 -3.27
C ALA A 506 0.11 19.74 -2.88
N ALA A 507 -0.83 19.07 -2.23
CA ALA A 507 -0.75 17.66 -1.89
C ALA A 507 -2.01 16.92 -2.35
N GLU A 508 -1.86 15.64 -2.69
CA GLU A 508 -2.99 14.73 -2.89
C GLU A 508 -2.83 13.51 -2.00
N THR A 509 -3.94 13.04 -1.48
CA THR A 509 -3.99 11.84 -0.65
C THR A 509 -5.29 11.11 -0.92
N SER A 510 -5.26 9.81 -0.70
CA SER A 510 -6.38 8.91 -0.90
C SER A 510 -6.30 7.79 0.15
N PHE A 511 -7.44 7.48 0.75
CA PHE A 511 -7.57 6.44 1.77
C PHE A 511 -9.01 5.91 1.83
N GLY A 512 -9.21 4.79 2.53
CA GLY A 512 -10.49 4.10 2.65
C GLY A 512 -11.25 4.37 3.93
N SER A 513 -12.58 4.24 3.88
CA SER A 513 -13.42 4.34 5.06
C SER A 513 -13.27 3.17 6.01
N HIS A 514 -13.58 3.42 7.27
CA HIS A 514 -13.79 2.39 8.30
C HIS A 514 -15.01 2.71 9.15
N ILE A 515 -15.41 1.78 10.02
CA ILE A 515 -16.31 2.09 11.13
C ILE A 515 -15.45 2.54 12.31
N TYR A 516 -15.82 3.66 12.95
CA TYR A 516 -15.04 4.26 14.02
C TYR A 516 -15.83 4.36 15.32
N ASN A 517 -15.14 4.11 16.45
CA ASN A 517 -15.59 4.44 17.81
C ASN A 517 -17.05 4.04 18.11
N ILE A 518 -17.33 2.75 17.97
CA ILE A 518 -18.60 2.13 18.30
C ILE A 518 -18.34 0.77 18.96
N ALA A 519 -19.18 0.39 19.93
CA ALA A 519 -19.00 -0.86 20.68
C ALA A 519 -19.39 -2.12 19.89
N VAL A 520 -20.37 -2.00 18.98
CA VAL A 520 -20.82 -3.13 18.16
C VAL A 520 -19.92 -3.30 16.94
N THR A 521 -19.74 -4.55 16.51
CA THR A 521 -18.93 -4.88 15.34
C THR A 521 -19.80 -5.30 14.17
N TYR A 522 -19.30 -5.08 12.96
CA TYR A 522 -19.88 -5.60 11.73
C TYR A 522 -18.77 -6.17 10.87
N ARG A 523 -18.80 -7.50 10.67
CA ARG A 523 -17.68 -8.23 10.05
C ARG A 523 -16.38 -7.97 10.84
N ASP A 524 -15.35 -7.49 10.17
CA ASP A 524 -14.03 -7.15 10.72
C ASP A 524 -13.92 -5.69 11.21
N GLU A 525 -15.02 -4.93 11.20
CA GLU A 525 -15.07 -3.53 11.60
C GLU A 525 -15.71 -3.33 13.00
N PRO A 526 -15.29 -2.32 13.79
CA PRO A 526 -14.15 -1.42 13.59
C PRO A 526 -12.80 -2.13 13.46
N GLN A 527 -12.03 -1.81 12.43
CA GLN A 527 -10.77 -2.50 12.15
C GLN A 527 -9.79 -2.45 13.35
N SER A 528 -9.18 -3.59 13.66
CA SER A 528 -8.16 -3.75 14.69
C SER A 528 -6.89 -4.38 14.10
N TYR A 529 -5.73 -3.76 14.33
CA TYR A 529 -4.43 -4.27 13.86
C TYR A 529 -3.77 -5.26 14.81
N THR A 530 -4.26 -5.36 16.06
CA THR A 530 -3.62 -6.15 17.12
C THR A 530 -4.49 -7.32 17.61
N GLY A 531 -5.64 -7.57 16.99
CA GLY A 531 -6.55 -8.64 17.38
C GLY A 531 -7.94 -8.49 16.75
N ALA A 532 -8.94 -9.13 17.37
CA ALA A 532 -10.33 -9.00 16.94
C ALA A 532 -10.85 -7.55 17.12
N PRO A 533 -11.81 -7.10 16.29
CA PRO A 533 -12.52 -5.85 16.51
C PRO A 533 -13.22 -5.83 17.89
N PRO A 534 -13.45 -4.66 18.49
CA PRO A 534 -13.34 -3.34 17.86
C PRO A 534 -11.98 -2.65 18.04
N GLY A 535 -11.06 -3.19 18.85
CA GLY A 535 -9.65 -2.72 18.93
C GLY A 535 -9.42 -1.20 19.05
N LEU A 536 -10.32 -0.47 19.74
CA LEU A 536 -10.44 0.99 19.71
C LEU A 536 -9.35 1.73 20.48
N THR A 537 -8.12 1.67 19.99
CA THR A 537 -7.00 2.46 20.51
C THR A 537 -6.22 3.10 19.38
N THR A 538 -5.47 4.15 19.70
CA THR A 538 -4.64 4.88 18.76
C THR A 538 -3.17 4.73 19.15
N ARG A 539 -2.33 4.31 18.20
CA ARG A 539 -0.87 4.42 18.28
C ARG A 539 -0.34 4.80 16.91
N LEU A 540 -0.09 6.09 16.69
CA LEU A 540 0.42 6.61 15.43
C LEU A 540 1.87 7.04 15.56
N PHE A 541 2.62 6.94 14.47
CA PHE A 541 3.99 7.41 14.35
C PHE A 541 4.03 8.62 13.42
N LEU A 542 4.53 9.74 13.94
CA LEU A 542 4.67 10.99 13.23
C LEU A 542 6.17 11.33 13.09
N ARG A 543 6.70 11.24 11.87
CA ARG A 543 8.09 11.62 11.59
C ARG A 543 8.29 13.13 11.74
N ILE A 544 9.44 13.58 12.24
CA ILE A 544 9.77 15.01 12.27
C ILE A 544 10.55 15.45 11.03
N GLY A 545 10.29 16.66 10.53
CA GLY A 545 10.94 17.24 9.35
C GLY A 545 12.37 17.73 9.57
N GLY A 546 12.86 17.68 10.81
CA GLY A 546 14.20 18.13 11.19
C GLY A 546 14.43 19.63 10.95
N SER A 547 15.64 19.98 10.55
CA SER A 547 16.00 21.35 10.16
C SER A 547 15.32 21.83 8.86
N ARG A 548 14.99 20.90 7.94
CA ARG A 548 14.49 21.21 6.59
C ARG A 548 13.06 21.72 6.55
N ALA A 549 12.19 21.19 7.43
CA ALA A 549 10.78 21.52 7.46
C ALA A 549 10.22 21.36 8.89
N ASP A 550 9.09 22.02 9.16
CA ASP A 550 8.28 21.67 10.32
C ASP A 550 7.38 20.47 9.97
N THR A 551 6.93 19.75 10.99
CA THR A 551 5.94 18.68 10.83
C THR A 551 4.58 19.19 11.26
N MET A 552 3.58 18.96 10.42
CA MET A 552 2.18 19.21 10.74
C MET A 552 1.41 17.90 10.84
N CYS A 553 0.39 17.90 11.70
CA CYS A 553 -0.51 16.78 11.86
C CYS A 553 -1.95 17.27 12.07
N HIS A 554 -2.90 16.53 11.51
CA HIS A 554 -4.32 16.73 11.70
C HIS A 554 -4.94 15.44 12.22
N LEU A 555 -5.33 15.44 13.49
CA LEU A 555 -6.00 14.31 14.13
C LEU A 555 -7.50 14.51 14.08
N ILE A 556 -8.23 13.50 13.66
CA ILE A 556 -9.69 13.48 13.59
C ILE A 556 -10.18 12.41 14.55
N TYR A 557 -11.23 12.72 15.30
CA TYR A 557 -11.92 11.77 16.17
C TYR A 557 -13.29 11.41 15.55
N PRO A 558 -13.31 10.62 14.45
CA PRO A 558 -14.56 10.22 13.80
C PRO A 558 -15.33 9.26 14.70
N ALA A 559 -16.65 9.30 14.67
CA ALA A 559 -17.47 8.36 15.43
C ALA A 559 -18.71 7.95 14.64
N SER A 560 -18.84 6.64 14.41
CA SER A 560 -20.01 6.05 13.76
C SER A 560 -21.22 6.07 14.70
N LYS A 561 -21.00 6.13 16.02
CA LYS A 561 -22.05 6.29 17.04
C LYS A 561 -21.51 7.06 18.24
N THR A 562 -22.38 7.46 19.16
CA THR A 562 -21.98 8.09 20.42
C THR A 562 -20.88 7.29 21.12
N TRP A 563 -19.77 7.97 21.42
CA TRP A 563 -18.63 7.44 22.16
C TRP A 563 -18.24 8.38 23.32
N HIS A 564 -17.03 8.27 23.86
CA HIS A 564 -16.53 9.17 24.90
C HIS A 564 -16.55 10.63 24.39
N PRO A 565 -17.08 11.60 25.17
CA PRO A 565 -17.19 12.99 24.71
C PRO A 565 -15.87 13.65 24.29
N GLU A 566 -14.76 13.25 24.92
CA GLU A 566 -13.41 13.73 24.62
C GLU A 566 -12.43 12.55 24.56
N SER A 567 -11.36 12.71 23.78
CA SER A 567 -10.22 11.81 23.78
C SER A 567 -9.30 12.05 24.98
N THR A 568 -8.46 11.07 25.31
CA THR A 568 -7.39 11.17 26.32
C THR A 568 -6.04 10.96 25.64
N THR A 569 -5.69 11.90 24.76
CA THR A 569 -4.61 11.71 23.80
C THR A 569 -3.31 12.33 24.31
N SER A 570 -2.21 11.59 24.20
CA SER A 570 -0.86 12.08 24.49
C SER A 570 -0.02 12.17 23.22
N LEU A 571 0.71 13.28 23.09
CA LEU A 571 1.73 13.54 22.07
C LEU A 571 3.09 13.38 22.73
N ASN A 572 3.79 12.31 22.42
CA ASN A 572 5.04 11.94 23.08
C ASN A 572 6.21 12.14 22.11
N LEU A 573 7.09 13.08 22.40
CA LEU A 573 8.30 13.33 21.61
C LEU A 573 9.40 12.35 22.01
N PHE A 574 9.98 11.66 21.03
CA PHE A 574 11.10 10.75 21.19
C PHE A 574 12.30 11.22 20.37
N ASP A 575 13.50 10.90 20.83
CA ASP A 575 14.71 11.00 20.01
C ASP A 575 14.82 9.84 19.01
N GLY A 576 15.86 9.90 18.16
CA GLY A 576 16.14 8.86 17.18
C GLY A 576 16.44 7.49 17.75
N GLN A 577 16.68 7.37 19.06
CA GLN A 577 16.96 6.12 19.77
C GLN A 577 15.74 5.66 20.59
N ALA A 578 14.56 6.23 20.33
CA ALA A 578 13.32 5.91 21.03
C ALA A 578 13.34 6.20 22.54
N LYS A 579 14.18 7.15 22.99
CA LYS A 579 14.09 7.70 24.34
C LYS A 579 13.12 8.87 24.34
N GLN A 580 12.17 8.84 25.26
CA GLN A 580 11.19 9.91 25.40
C GLN A 580 11.86 11.18 25.93
N ILE A 581 11.61 12.30 25.24
CA ILE A 581 12.13 13.63 25.55
C ILE A 581 11.10 14.47 26.28
N ALA A 582 9.84 14.42 25.82
CA ALA A 582 8.74 15.23 26.34
C ALA A 582 7.37 14.56 26.08
N SER A 583 6.33 15.05 26.76
CA SER A 583 4.94 14.68 26.52
C SER A 583 4.04 15.91 26.61
N ARG A 584 2.96 15.93 25.84
CA ARG A 584 1.88 16.92 25.88
C ARG A 584 0.54 16.19 25.77
N ASP A 585 -0.39 16.51 26.66
CA ASP A 585 -1.75 15.99 26.58
C ASP A 585 -2.64 16.95 25.79
N ILE A 586 -3.48 16.38 24.92
CA ILE A 586 -4.52 17.08 24.19
C ILE A 586 -5.85 16.36 24.35
N LYS A 587 -6.94 17.11 24.19
CA LYS A 587 -8.30 16.59 24.17
C LYS A 587 -8.95 16.96 22.86
N ILE A 588 -9.53 15.97 22.20
CA ILE A 588 -10.29 16.15 20.97
C ILE A 588 -11.73 15.77 21.29
N ALA A 589 -12.68 16.65 20.98
CA ALA A 589 -14.10 16.32 21.12
C ALA A 589 -14.48 15.17 20.18
N CYS A 590 -15.41 14.32 20.60
CA CYS A 590 -15.98 13.28 19.74
C CYS A 590 -16.65 13.92 18.51
N GLY A 591 -16.25 13.48 17.32
CA GLY A 591 -16.68 14.09 16.07
C GLY A 591 -15.95 15.39 15.73
N GLY A 592 -14.90 15.77 16.49
CA GLY A 592 -14.04 16.93 16.26
C GLY A 592 -12.66 16.57 15.72
N SER A 593 -11.79 17.58 15.61
CA SER A 593 -10.42 17.41 15.11
C SER A 593 -9.43 18.39 15.74
N HIS A 594 -8.15 18.08 15.64
CA HIS A 594 -7.06 18.88 16.19
C HIS A 594 -5.91 18.99 15.18
N HIS A 595 -5.64 20.20 14.72
CA HIS A 595 -4.51 20.53 13.87
C HIS A 595 -3.36 21.10 14.72
N PHE A 596 -2.16 20.56 14.58
CA PHE A 596 -0.98 21.06 15.29
C PHE A 596 0.30 20.98 14.46
N ARG A 597 1.27 21.81 14.83
CA ARG A 597 2.63 21.78 14.31
C ARG A 597 3.61 21.41 15.42
N VAL A 598 4.62 20.61 15.09
CA VAL A 598 5.58 20.10 16.07
C VAL A 598 6.38 21.25 16.70
N ARG A 599 6.84 22.24 15.91
CA ARG A 599 7.56 23.42 16.43
C ARG A 599 6.71 24.34 17.32
N SER A 600 5.38 24.27 17.23
CA SER A 600 4.49 25.01 18.13
C SER A 600 4.09 24.21 19.38
N THR A 601 4.31 22.90 19.37
CA THR A 601 3.91 21.98 20.44
C THR A 601 5.02 21.71 21.44
N PHE A 602 6.26 21.60 20.95
CA PHE A 602 7.46 21.34 21.73
C PHE A 602 8.45 22.50 21.65
N THR A 603 9.24 22.68 22.69
CA THR A 603 10.23 23.77 22.75
C THR A 603 11.42 23.51 21.82
N ALA A 604 12.15 24.57 21.47
CA ALA A 604 13.37 24.44 20.66
C ALA A 604 14.40 23.48 21.30
N ASP A 605 14.56 23.54 22.62
CA ASP A 605 15.47 22.65 23.37
C ASP A 605 15.01 21.19 23.35
N GLU A 606 13.70 20.94 23.47
CA GLU A 606 13.14 19.59 23.34
C GLU A 606 13.37 19.03 21.94
N LEU A 607 13.17 19.83 20.89
CA LEU A 607 13.39 19.42 19.51
C LEU A 607 14.88 19.22 19.19
N ALA A 608 15.76 20.07 19.71
CA ALA A 608 17.20 19.91 19.58
C ALA A 608 17.68 18.61 20.24
N ARG A 609 17.10 18.23 21.39
CA ARG A 609 17.37 16.96 22.07
C ARG A 609 16.81 15.74 21.33
N ALA A 610 15.67 15.88 20.66
CA ALA A 610 15.12 14.82 19.83
C ALA A 610 15.99 14.54 18.58
N GLY A 611 16.63 15.59 18.05
CA GLY A 611 17.53 15.51 16.90
C GLY A 611 16.81 15.28 15.58
N GLU A 612 17.55 15.08 14.48
CA GLU A 612 16.99 14.93 13.12
C GLU A 612 16.16 13.65 12.92
N HIS A 613 16.40 12.62 13.73
CA HIS A 613 15.72 11.32 13.64
C HIS A 613 14.64 11.11 14.71
N GLY A 614 14.32 12.14 15.49
CA GLY A 614 13.23 12.08 16.45
C GLY A 614 11.87 11.85 15.80
N TYR A 615 10.87 11.56 16.62
CA TYR A 615 9.50 11.35 16.15
C TYR A 615 8.51 11.68 17.25
N VAL A 616 7.25 11.90 16.89
CA VAL A 616 6.15 12.03 17.83
C VAL A 616 5.29 10.77 17.77
N GLN A 617 5.03 10.17 18.92
CA GLN A 617 4.03 9.12 19.06
C GLN A 617 2.71 9.74 19.53
N VAL A 618 1.65 9.51 18.79
CA VAL A 618 0.28 9.83 19.23
C VAL A 618 -0.31 8.59 19.86
N ARG A 619 -0.68 8.67 21.15
CA ARG A 619 -1.25 7.54 21.89
C ARG A 619 -2.58 7.92 22.53
N ASP A 620 -3.59 7.08 22.30
CA ASP A 620 -4.87 7.11 22.99
C ASP A 620 -5.33 5.66 23.25
N VAL A 621 -5.86 5.38 24.43
CA VAL A 621 -6.36 4.04 24.83
C VAL A 621 -7.88 3.97 24.94
N THR A 622 -8.57 5.08 24.72
CA THR A 622 -10.01 5.25 24.88
C THR A 622 -10.74 5.34 23.55
N CYS A 623 -10.06 5.80 22.49
CA CYS A 623 -10.64 5.92 21.16
C CYS A 623 -9.62 5.64 20.04
N ARG A 624 -10.17 5.33 18.86
CA ARG A 624 -9.46 5.31 17.57
C ARG A 624 -9.53 6.69 16.91
N LEU A 625 -8.38 7.34 16.77
CA LEU A 625 -8.22 8.56 16.00
C LEU A 625 -7.76 8.22 14.59
N PHE A 626 -8.07 9.10 13.65
CA PHE A 626 -7.54 9.05 12.30
C PHE A 626 -6.64 10.25 12.06
N GLY A 627 -5.43 10.02 11.55
CA GLY A 627 -4.41 11.05 11.43
C GLY A 627 -3.99 11.31 10.00
N PHE A 628 -3.77 12.57 9.68
CA PHE A 628 -3.00 13.00 8.51
C PHE A 628 -1.74 13.70 8.98
N HIS A 629 -0.65 13.52 8.24
CA HIS A 629 0.61 14.16 8.53
C HIS A 629 1.37 14.54 7.28
N GLY A 630 2.26 15.50 7.46
CA GLY A 630 3.23 15.83 6.45
C GLY A 630 4.19 16.89 6.93
N LEU A 631 5.02 17.33 5.99
CA LEU A 631 6.06 18.30 6.22
C LEU A 631 5.64 19.62 5.61
N ILE A 632 6.03 20.72 6.24
CA ILE A 632 5.68 22.05 5.76
C ILE A 632 6.88 23.00 5.94
N ASN A 633 7.27 23.60 4.82
CA ASN A 633 8.17 24.73 4.76
C ASN A 633 7.32 25.98 4.51
N ASP A 634 7.38 26.93 5.45
CA ASP A 634 6.57 28.15 5.38
C ASP A 634 6.93 29.05 4.20
N ALA A 635 8.15 28.92 3.67
CA ALA A 635 8.59 29.67 2.51
C ALA A 635 8.12 29.07 1.19
N SER A 636 8.11 27.73 1.07
CA SER A 636 8.24 27.14 -0.26
C SER A 636 7.44 25.87 -0.56
N GLY A 637 7.05 25.02 0.41
CA GLY A 637 6.31 23.78 0.08
C GLY A 637 5.59 23.13 1.25
N PHE A 638 4.69 22.18 0.97
CA PHE A 638 4.11 21.29 1.98
C PHE A 638 3.74 19.93 1.37
N SER A 639 3.74 18.90 2.21
CA SER A 639 3.22 17.58 1.90
C SER A 639 2.12 17.19 2.88
N LEU A 640 1.24 16.27 2.50
CA LEU A 640 0.20 15.72 3.36
C LEU A 640 -0.22 14.35 2.85
N ASP A 641 -0.29 13.36 3.74
CA ASP A 641 -0.91 12.07 3.47
C ASP A 641 -1.46 11.48 4.78
N HIS A 642 -2.24 10.41 4.70
CA HIS A 642 -2.76 9.72 5.88
C HIS A 642 -1.65 9.02 6.68
N MET A 643 -1.92 8.73 7.95
CA MET A 643 -0.99 8.05 8.87
C MET A 643 -1.32 6.57 9.01
N PHE A 644 -0.28 5.73 9.09
CA PHE A 644 -0.42 4.36 9.57
C PHE A 644 -0.23 4.28 11.09
N GLY A 645 -1.03 3.43 11.72
CA GLY A 645 -0.72 2.93 13.05
C GLY A 645 0.42 1.93 12.98
N PHE A 646 1.36 1.99 13.93
CA PHE A 646 2.53 1.12 13.99
C PHE A 646 2.38 0.04 15.05
#